data_AF-A0A7W8YMY4-F1
#
_entry.id   AF-A0A7W8YMY4-F1
#
_cell.length_a   1.000
_cell.length_b   1.000
_cell.length_c   1.000
_cell.angle_alpha   90.00
_cell.angle_beta   90.00
_cell.angle_gamma   90.00
#
_symmetry.space_group_name_H-M   'P 1'
#
loop_
_entity.id
_entity.type
_entity.pdbx_description
1 polymer ?
#
loop_
_entity_poly.entity_id
_entity_poly.type
_entity_poly.pdbx_seq_one_letter_code
_entity_poly.pdbx_strand_id
1 'polypeptide(L)'
;MTSKPIKIAATVIVALAAGAGIYTFMRPAATASHAGAPAATPQGAVDAVAISAQLRDLLANFRKIIVLLADEQALPDGARDEARKVGQSLFHENQERMTKLDAMLDQLTASGNPGRFEALDGLLTYIESDPGLYDADRLAFRELLQSMLADVARDSSLPAIKVHKRISEDLDALGEIERNYEKEIRQIFGNLGQRAIELKRERWDDYVVHLKKLYNREQILKENGVVVPYAVPPGGAVPDAKPEVKKDEAEIFGLGLPKKTIVLSFDDGPHRRYTEEISAILKQYGVPAVFFNVGRNLGTLDAEGHAKLGANAEVSRKLMAEGYAVGNHSFSHAQLSKETGDKLKGEILGTDTLLKAISPDRAALFRFPYGARNSEGMAALANAHLKSVMWNIDSLDWADPVPSSITNRVLASVDKAGRGIILFHDIHERTVKALPAVLDRLVAEGYQFAAWDGSSFQVAKSTAPAAEKVPVSTGYANSWAVVIGIDDYARWPKLQYAVRDAQSVRETLIDKFGFAAERVVTLKNAEATRNNILAAFHDKLAHGGVQRNDRIFVFFAGHGATRKLSSGRDLGYIVPVDSDPAQFATDAIPMTEIQNIAESLTAKHAFFVMDACYSGLGLTRGAGSSNFLRDNAKRIGRQMLTAGGGDQLVADGGPNGHSVFTWTLLQGLAGKADLNGDGLITATELAAYVAPAVSSVSNQTPAFGSLPGSEGGDFVFELPAETEFLSPNTMQLSTEAIALNSKLDAKPAAASVTVKDLQGGEQKIVTPSAVPTSARQLAQRANDRGLQLYKEKQYAQAEAQFTEALKLRPDFALAANNLGFVFYKQEKYREAARWFENTVKMDPSRAIAYLNLGDAHARAGDAAKARAAYQTYLELAPTSATAPAVRQKMEKL
;
A
#
# COMPACT_ATOMS: atom_id res chain seq x y z
N MET A 1 34.68 59.36 2.43
CA MET A 1 34.53 59.39 0.96
C MET A 1 34.69 57.97 0.43
N THR A 2 33.68 57.53 -0.33
CA THR A 2 33.63 56.47 -1.35
C THR A 2 34.99 55.91 -1.79
N SER A 3 35.21 54.64 -2.14
CA SER A 3 34.38 53.53 -2.64
C SER A 3 35.40 52.40 -2.93
N LYS A 4 35.23 51.17 -2.41
CA LYS A 4 34.56 50.00 -3.04
C LYS A 4 35.24 49.43 -4.31
N PRO A 5 35.11 48.09 -4.55
CA PRO A 5 36.24 47.20 -4.77
C PRO A 5 36.15 46.37 -6.06
N ILE A 6 37.15 45.51 -6.25
CA ILE A 6 37.36 44.63 -7.40
C ILE A 6 36.49 43.37 -7.32
N LYS A 7 35.93 42.95 -8.47
CA LYS A 7 35.28 41.65 -8.69
C LYS A 7 35.56 41.14 -10.12
N ILE A 8 35.82 39.83 -10.17
CA ILE A 8 35.41 38.82 -11.18
C ILE A 8 36.24 38.66 -12.48
N ALA A 9 36.90 37.49 -12.52
CA ALA A 9 36.90 36.37 -13.49
C ALA A 9 36.81 36.55 -15.02
N ALA A 10 37.52 35.61 -15.67
CA ALA A 10 37.17 34.79 -16.86
C ALA A 10 38.06 34.97 -18.12
N THR A 11 38.79 33.89 -18.43
CA THR A 11 38.89 33.10 -19.69
C THR A 11 38.95 33.80 -21.05
N VAL A 12 39.83 33.28 -21.94
CA VAL A 12 39.67 32.97 -23.40
C VAL A 12 41.09 32.78 -24.00
N ILE A 13 41.53 31.57 -24.37
CA ILE A 13 41.39 30.85 -25.68
C ILE A 13 42.05 31.57 -26.87
N VAL A 14 42.89 30.83 -27.63
CA VAL A 14 42.96 30.66 -29.11
C VAL A 14 44.28 29.91 -29.43
N ALA A 15 44.24 28.63 -29.87
CA ALA A 15 44.27 28.12 -31.26
C ALA A 15 45.66 28.30 -31.96
N LEU A 16 46.23 27.45 -32.83
CA LEU A 16 45.75 26.45 -33.79
C LEU A 16 47.00 25.76 -34.40
N ALA A 17 46.91 24.49 -34.86
CA ALA A 17 47.22 24.07 -36.25
C ALA A 17 47.59 22.56 -36.41
N ALA A 18 46.63 21.85 -37.03
CA ALA A 18 46.73 20.93 -38.18
C ALA A 18 47.83 19.84 -38.30
N GLY A 19 47.36 18.62 -38.62
CA GLY A 19 48.15 17.59 -39.32
C GLY A 19 47.46 16.24 -39.37
N ALA A 20 46.88 15.89 -40.52
CA ALA A 20 46.05 14.71 -40.78
C ALA A 20 46.82 13.36 -40.79
N GLY A 21 46.09 12.25 -40.67
CA GLY A 21 46.51 10.96 -41.24
C GLY A 21 46.17 9.72 -40.40
N ILE A 22 45.08 9.04 -40.76
CA ILE A 22 44.62 7.74 -40.26
C ILE A 22 45.51 6.62 -40.82
N TYR A 23 45.93 5.64 -40.02
CA TYR A 23 45.92 4.20 -40.37
C TYR A 23 46.17 3.34 -39.10
N THR A 24 45.21 2.48 -38.79
CA THR A 24 45.23 1.44 -37.75
C THR A 24 46.15 0.27 -38.12
N PHE A 25 46.84 -0.34 -37.14
CA PHE A 25 46.88 -1.82 -36.96
C PHE A 25 47.64 -2.23 -35.67
N MET A 26 47.00 -3.13 -34.91
CA MET A 26 47.53 -4.27 -34.13
C MET A 26 48.53 -4.11 -32.96
N ARG A 27 48.10 -4.69 -31.82
CA ARG A 27 48.86 -5.17 -30.64
C ARG A 27 49.91 -6.24 -31.04
N PRO A 28 50.99 -6.45 -30.25
CA PRO A 28 51.00 -7.65 -29.40
C PRO A 28 51.79 -7.59 -28.07
N ALA A 29 51.30 -8.44 -27.16
CA ALA A 29 51.98 -9.38 -26.26
C ALA A 29 52.89 -8.94 -25.08
N ALA A 30 52.73 -9.74 -24.03
CA ALA A 30 53.26 -9.64 -22.68
C ALA A 30 54.62 -10.33 -22.48
N THR A 31 55.30 -9.97 -21.38
CA THR A 31 56.29 -10.80 -20.69
C THR A 31 56.03 -10.77 -19.18
N ALA A 32 55.84 -11.94 -18.58
CA ALA A 32 56.04 -12.21 -17.15
C ALA A 32 57.54 -12.58 -16.96
N SER A 33 58.22 -12.44 -15.83
CA SER A 33 57.88 -12.77 -14.43
C SER A 33 58.87 -12.12 -13.45
N HIS A 34 58.47 -11.93 -12.18
CA HIS A 34 59.14 -12.61 -11.05
C HIS A 34 58.27 -12.59 -9.79
N ALA A 35 58.29 -13.74 -9.09
CA ALA A 35 57.44 -14.10 -7.98
C ALA A 35 57.99 -13.57 -6.64
N GLY A 36 57.11 -12.98 -5.84
CA GLY A 36 57.30 -12.75 -4.40
C GLY A 36 56.28 -13.59 -3.63
N ALA A 37 56.73 -14.26 -2.56
CA ALA A 37 55.92 -15.12 -1.70
C ALA A 37 54.68 -14.39 -1.13
N PRO A 38 53.55 -15.08 -0.93
CA PRO A 38 52.34 -14.45 -0.42
C PRO A 38 52.51 -14.12 1.06
N ALA A 39 52.34 -12.84 1.40
CA ALA A 39 52.06 -12.43 2.76
C ALA A 39 50.74 -13.06 3.22
N ALA A 40 50.74 -13.65 4.42
CA ALA A 40 49.55 -14.22 5.03
C ALA A 40 48.45 -13.16 5.13
N THR A 41 47.28 -13.47 4.56
CA THR A 41 46.05 -12.69 4.71
C THR A 41 45.61 -12.70 6.18
N PRO A 42 45.06 -11.59 6.71
CA PRO A 42 44.56 -11.56 8.06
C PRO A 42 43.40 -12.56 8.21
N GLN A 43 43.58 -13.54 9.09
CA GLN A 43 42.49 -14.38 9.57
C GLN A 43 41.46 -13.49 10.27
N GLY A 44 40.31 -13.26 9.64
CA GLY A 44 39.21 -12.48 10.24
C GLY A 44 38.48 -11.49 9.33
N ALA A 45 38.72 -11.49 8.00
CA ALA A 45 37.80 -10.84 7.08
C ALA A 45 36.48 -11.63 7.13
N VAL A 46 35.44 -11.04 7.71
CA VAL A 46 34.10 -11.64 7.74
C VAL A 46 33.66 -11.93 6.30
N ASP A 47 32.88 -13.00 6.09
CA ASP A 47 32.68 -13.73 4.82
C ASP A 47 31.94 -12.95 3.70
N ALA A 48 32.18 -11.64 3.57
CA ALA A 48 31.59 -10.71 2.61
C ALA A 48 31.83 -11.12 1.16
N VAL A 49 32.96 -11.79 0.87
CA VAL A 49 33.27 -12.32 -0.47
C VAL A 49 32.32 -13.47 -0.82
N ALA A 50 32.05 -14.38 0.12
CA ALA A 50 31.10 -15.46 -0.10
C ALA A 50 29.65 -14.96 -0.12
N ILE A 51 29.28 -14.00 0.73
CA ILE A 51 27.96 -13.34 0.68
C ILE A 51 27.77 -12.69 -0.71
N SER A 52 28.75 -11.93 -1.18
CA SER A 52 28.71 -11.29 -2.51
C SER A 52 28.62 -12.31 -3.65
N ALA A 53 29.25 -13.47 -3.52
CA ALA A 53 29.12 -14.56 -4.50
C ALA A 53 27.71 -15.15 -4.50
N GLN A 54 27.14 -15.42 -3.32
CA GLN A 54 25.77 -15.92 -3.20
C GLN A 54 24.74 -14.90 -3.73
N LEU A 55 24.94 -13.59 -3.53
CA LEU A 55 24.09 -12.54 -4.10
C LEU A 55 24.11 -12.51 -5.64
N ARG A 56 25.29 -12.67 -6.24
CA ARG A 56 25.42 -12.73 -7.69
C ARG A 56 24.74 -13.98 -8.27
N ASP A 57 24.87 -15.13 -7.61
CA ASP A 57 24.22 -16.37 -8.03
C ASP A 57 22.69 -16.29 -7.89
N LEU A 58 22.20 -15.69 -6.78
CA LEU A 58 20.78 -15.43 -6.56
C LEU A 58 20.20 -14.58 -7.70
N LEU A 59 20.86 -13.47 -8.02
CA LEU A 59 20.45 -12.58 -9.10
C LEU A 59 20.51 -13.27 -10.47
N ALA A 60 21.55 -14.07 -10.73
CA ALA A 60 21.69 -14.81 -11.98
C ALA A 60 20.50 -15.77 -12.19
N ASN A 61 20.06 -16.47 -11.14
CA ASN A 61 18.90 -17.33 -11.21
C ASN A 61 17.60 -16.54 -11.39
N PHE A 62 17.42 -15.39 -10.73
CA PHE A 62 16.27 -14.50 -10.99
C PHE A 62 16.21 -14.07 -12.46
N ARG A 63 17.34 -13.62 -13.02
CA ARG A 63 17.44 -13.24 -14.44
C ARG A 63 17.10 -14.41 -15.38
N LYS A 64 17.58 -15.63 -15.09
CA LYS A 64 17.24 -16.84 -15.85
C LYS A 64 15.75 -17.15 -15.79
N ILE A 65 15.10 -17.04 -14.63
CA ILE A 65 13.65 -17.25 -14.46
C ILE A 65 12.88 -16.26 -15.34
N ILE A 66 13.24 -14.98 -15.32
CA ILE A 66 12.60 -13.96 -16.16
C ILE A 66 12.72 -14.33 -17.64
N VAL A 67 13.90 -14.77 -18.10
CA VAL A 67 14.13 -15.19 -19.49
C VAL A 67 13.36 -16.45 -19.87
N LEU A 68 13.23 -17.42 -18.94
CA LEU A 68 12.44 -18.64 -19.15
C LEU A 68 10.95 -18.32 -19.34
N LEU A 69 10.42 -17.38 -18.56
CA LEU A 69 8.99 -17.05 -18.54
C LEU A 69 8.57 -15.93 -19.52
N ALA A 70 9.52 -15.13 -20.02
CA ALA A 70 9.23 -14.09 -21.01
C ALA A 70 8.58 -14.68 -22.29
N ASP A 71 7.58 -14.03 -22.87
CA ASP A 71 6.90 -14.48 -24.11
C ASP A 71 6.41 -15.95 -24.08
N GLU A 72 6.11 -16.52 -22.90
CA GLU A 72 5.73 -17.93 -22.77
C GLU A 72 4.48 -18.31 -23.59
N GLN A 73 3.65 -17.33 -23.93
CA GLN A 73 2.45 -17.49 -24.76
C GLN A 73 2.78 -17.85 -26.21
N ALA A 74 3.99 -17.51 -26.69
CA ALA A 74 4.47 -17.85 -28.02
C ALA A 74 5.08 -19.25 -28.11
N LEU A 75 5.27 -19.95 -26.98
CA LEU A 75 5.84 -21.30 -26.93
C LEU A 75 4.75 -22.38 -27.14
N PRO A 76 5.08 -23.51 -27.79
CA PRO A 76 4.26 -24.72 -27.76
C PRO A 76 4.04 -25.22 -26.32
N ASP A 77 2.90 -25.86 -26.05
CA ASP A 77 2.49 -26.23 -24.68
C ASP A 77 3.53 -27.08 -23.93
N GLY A 78 4.15 -28.07 -24.60
CA GLY A 78 5.20 -28.90 -23.99
C GLY A 78 6.47 -28.11 -23.61
N ALA A 79 6.91 -27.19 -24.46
CA ALA A 79 8.08 -26.33 -24.18
C ALA A 79 7.77 -25.29 -23.09
N ARG A 80 6.51 -24.84 -22.99
CA ARG A 80 6.04 -23.96 -21.93
C ARG A 80 6.09 -24.65 -20.56
N ASP A 81 5.62 -25.90 -20.50
CA ASP A 81 5.64 -26.70 -19.26
C ASP A 81 7.07 -27.01 -18.81
N GLU A 82 7.99 -27.28 -19.73
CA GLU A 82 9.41 -27.49 -19.42
C GLU A 82 10.08 -26.20 -18.92
N ALA A 83 9.85 -25.06 -19.58
CA ALA A 83 10.37 -23.77 -19.13
C ALA A 83 9.86 -23.40 -17.73
N ARG A 84 8.59 -23.68 -17.43
CA ARG A 84 8.01 -23.48 -16.09
C ARG A 84 8.64 -24.40 -15.05
N LYS A 85 8.83 -25.69 -15.34
CA LYS A 85 9.50 -26.64 -14.42
C LYS A 85 10.94 -26.23 -14.09
N VAL A 86 11.71 -25.84 -15.10
CA VAL A 86 13.09 -25.36 -14.89
C VAL A 86 13.09 -24.03 -14.13
N GLY A 87 12.17 -23.12 -14.45
CA GLY A 87 11.99 -21.86 -13.72
C GLY A 87 11.68 -22.10 -12.23
N GLN A 88 10.78 -23.04 -11.92
CA GLN A 88 10.46 -23.42 -10.55
C GLN A 88 11.70 -24.02 -9.85
N SER A 89 12.45 -24.90 -10.51
CA SER A 89 13.70 -25.44 -9.94
C SER A 89 14.70 -24.34 -9.55
N LEU A 90 14.95 -23.39 -10.46
CA LEU A 90 15.85 -22.25 -10.19
C LEU A 90 15.33 -21.34 -9.09
N PHE A 91 14.01 -21.20 -8.95
CA PHE A 91 13.39 -20.44 -7.89
C PHE A 91 13.59 -21.10 -6.51
N HIS A 92 13.46 -22.42 -6.43
CA HIS A 92 13.73 -23.13 -5.17
C HIS A 92 15.21 -23.13 -4.81
N GLU A 93 16.10 -23.26 -5.79
CA GLU A 93 17.53 -23.00 -5.56
C GLU A 93 17.75 -21.60 -4.99
N ASN A 94 16.99 -20.59 -5.45
CA ASN A 94 17.02 -19.25 -4.89
C ASN A 94 16.49 -19.18 -3.46
N GLN A 95 15.42 -19.92 -3.11
CA GLN A 95 14.95 -19.99 -1.72
C GLN A 95 16.00 -20.62 -0.78
N GLU A 96 16.62 -21.73 -1.18
CA GLU A 96 17.70 -22.37 -0.41
C GLU A 96 18.90 -21.42 -0.26
N ARG A 97 19.24 -20.71 -1.33
CA ARG A 97 20.31 -19.72 -1.34
C ARG A 97 19.99 -18.53 -0.45
N MET A 98 18.74 -18.06 -0.44
CA MET A 98 18.28 -17.01 0.45
C MET A 98 18.39 -17.45 1.90
N THR A 99 17.94 -18.67 2.23
CA THR A 99 18.08 -19.24 3.57
C THR A 99 19.54 -19.28 4.02
N LYS A 100 20.46 -19.65 3.12
CA LYS A 100 21.90 -19.64 3.39
C LYS A 100 22.44 -18.23 3.56
N LEU A 101 22.01 -17.28 2.71
CA LEU A 101 22.38 -15.87 2.78
C LEU A 101 21.92 -15.24 4.10
N ASP A 102 20.67 -15.48 4.50
CA ASP A 102 20.12 -15.03 5.78
C ASP A 102 20.96 -15.57 6.95
N ALA A 103 21.27 -16.87 6.96
CA ALA A 103 22.13 -17.43 8.00
C ALA A 103 23.54 -16.81 8.04
N MET A 104 24.12 -16.47 6.88
CA MET A 104 25.42 -15.80 6.78
C MET A 104 25.34 -14.33 7.24
N LEU A 105 24.25 -13.63 6.92
CA LEU A 105 24.00 -12.26 7.35
C LEU A 105 23.69 -12.18 8.84
N ASP A 106 22.92 -13.11 9.40
CA ASP A 106 22.69 -13.28 10.83
C ASP A 106 24.03 -13.44 11.58
N GLN A 107 24.93 -14.28 11.07
CA GLN A 107 26.26 -14.44 11.66
C GLN A 107 27.11 -13.17 11.57
N LEU A 108 27.07 -12.49 10.42
CA LEU A 108 27.79 -11.23 10.19
C LEU A 108 27.29 -10.13 11.14
N THR A 109 25.98 -9.94 11.24
CA THR A 109 25.33 -8.92 12.08
C THR A 109 25.49 -9.24 13.56
N ALA A 110 25.41 -10.50 13.97
CA ALA A 110 25.66 -10.92 15.36
C ALA A 110 27.13 -10.85 15.79
N SER A 111 28.08 -10.76 14.85
CA SER A 111 29.51 -10.74 15.17
C SER A 111 29.90 -9.48 15.97
N GLY A 112 30.73 -9.61 17.01
CA GLY A 112 31.28 -8.44 17.73
C GLY A 112 32.42 -7.72 17.00
N ASN A 113 32.72 -8.11 15.75
CA ASN A 113 33.85 -7.59 14.98
C ASN A 113 33.51 -6.22 14.38
N PRO A 114 34.29 -5.16 14.65
CA PRO A 114 34.08 -3.83 14.05
C PRO A 114 34.05 -3.85 12.52
N GLY A 115 34.78 -4.77 11.87
CA GLY A 115 34.81 -4.95 10.41
C GLY A 115 33.48 -5.43 9.79
N ARG A 116 32.49 -5.81 10.60
CA ARG A 116 31.17 -6.21 10.10
C ARG A 116 30.46 -5.06 9.37
N PHE A 117 30.63 -3.82 9.84
CA PHE A 117 29.98 -2.66 9.24
C PHE A 117 30.60 -2.30 7.89
N GLU A 118 31.89 -2.56 7.71
CA GLU A 118 32.57 -2.43 6.41
C GLU A 118 32.07 -3.49 5.41
N ALA A 119 31.82 -4.72 5.88
CA ALA A 119 31.21 -5.76 5.06
C ALA A 119 29.74 -5.43 4.67
N LEU A 120 28.94 -4.93 5.61
CA LEU A 120 27.58 -4.46 5.34
C LEU A 120 27.57 -3.24 4.41
N ASP A 121 28.52 -2.31 4.58
CA ASP A 121 28.70 -1.16 3.70
C ASP A 121 29.06 -1.58 2.28
N GLY A 122 29.96 -2.55 2.10
CA GLY A 122 30.29 -3.10 0.79
C GLY A 122 29.10 -3.78 0.10
N LEU A 123 28.28 -4.51 0.86
CA LEU A 123 27.07 -5.17 0.36
C LEU A 123 26.01 -4.15 -0.08
N LEU A 124 25.74 -3.14 0.74
CA LEU A 124 24.81 -2.07 0.41
C LEU A 124 25.29 -1.25 -0.79
N THR A 125 26.59 -0.94 -0.83
CA THR A 125 27.20 -0.23 -1.97
C THR A 125 27.07 -1.02 -3.27
N TYR A 126 27.21 -2.35 -3.23
CA TYR A 126 26.94 -3.21 -4.39
C TYR A 126 25.50 -3.07 -4.88
N ILE A 127 24.51 -3.19 -3.98
CA ILE A 127 23.08 -3.11 -4.32
C ILE A 127 22.72 -1.72 -4.87
N GLU A 128 23.27 -0.66 -4.25
CA GLU A 128 22.97 0.73 -4.59
C GLU A 128 23.60 1.16 -5.91
N SER A 129 24.89 0.83 -6.11
CA SER A 129 25.73 1.56 -7.07
C SER A 129 26.48 0.69 -8.08
N ASP A 130 26.34 -0.64 -8.03
CA ASP A 130 27.02 -1.49 -9.02
C ASP A 130 26.52 -1.17 -10.45
N PRO A 131 27.42 -0.81 -11.39
CA PRO A 131 27.03 -0.36 -12.72
C PRO A 131 26.42 -1.48 -13.58
N GLY A 132 26.55 -2.74 -13.16
CA GLY A 132 25.97 -3.92 -13.79
C GLY A 132 24.58 -4.30 -13.28
N LEU A 133 24.03 -3.57 -12.29
CA LEU A 133 22.67 -3.73 -11.79
C LEU A 133 21.70 -2.74 -12.44
N TYR A 134 20.65 -3.30 -13.05
CA TYR A 134 19.46 -2.59 -13.52
C TYR A 134 18.51 -2.36 -12.35
N ASP A 135 17.61 -1.38 -12.43
CA ASP A 135 16.69 -1.08 -11.30
C ASP A 135 15.79 -2.29 -10.97
N ALA A 136 15.38 -3.07 -11.97
CA ALA A 136 14.66 -4.33 -11.79
C ALA A 136 15.48 -5.40 -11.05
N ASP A 137 16.80 -5.45 -11.25
CA ASP A 137 17.68 -6.38 -10.54
C ASP A 137 17.69 -6.06 -9.03
N ARG A 138 17.58 -4.77 -8.67
CA ARG A 138 17.61 -4.33 -7.27
C ARG A 138 16.38 -4.83 -6.49
N LEU A 139 15.24 -5.03 -7.16
CA LEU A 139 14.03 -5.60 -6.55
C LEU A 139 14.25 -7.03 -6.02
N ALA A 140 15.18 -7.79 -6.63
CA ALA A 140 15.50 -9.15 -6.18
C ALA A 140 16.12 -9.19 -4.77
N PHE A 141 16.66 -8.05 -4.28
CA PHE A 141 17.28 -7.95 -2.97
C PHE A 141 16.33 -7.39 -1.89
N ARG A 142 15.06 -7.11 -2.20
CA ARG A 142 14.11 -6.50 -1.26
C ARG A 142 13.90 -7.34 0.00
N GLU A 143 13.66 -8.65 -0.16
CA GLU A 143 13.43 -9.57 0.96
C GLU A 143 14.69 -9.67 1.85
N LEU A 144 15.87 -9.73 1.24
CA LEU A 144 17.16 -9.72 1.93
C LEU A 144 17.34 -8.43 2.75
N LEU A 145 17.05 -7.26 2.17
CA LEU A 145 17.15 -5.98 2.88
C LEU A 145 16.14 -5.90 4.04
N GLN A 146 14.94 -6.45 3.89
CA GLN A 146 13.96 -6.53 5.00
C GLN A 146 14.44 -7.42 6.14
N SER A 147 15.04 -8.57 5.81
CA SER A 147 15.67 -9.50 6.77
C SER A 147 16.82 -8.80 7.52
N MET A 148 17.75 -8.21 6.77
CA MET A 148 18.90 -7.48 7.31
C MET A 148 18.50 -6.28 8.16
N LEU A 149 17.41 -5.57 7.81
CA LEU A 149 16.87 -4.48 8.63
C LEU A 149 16.46 -4.98 10.03
N ALA A 150 15.78 -6.13 10.10
CA ALA A 150 15.35 -6.73 11.35
C ALA A 150 16.52 -7.22 12.21
N ASP A 151 17.60 -7.71 11.59
CA ASP A 151 18.78 -8.17 12.31
C ASP A 151 19.63 -7.01 12.83
N VAL A 152 19.84 -5.97 12.01
CA VAL A 152 20.56 -4.75 12.42
C VAL A 152 19.81 -4.01 13.53
N ALA A 153 18.47 -4.04 13.54
CA ALA A 153 17.66 -3.45 14.61
C ALA A 153 17.93 -4.03 16.02
N ARG A 154 18.54 -5.24 16.11
CA ARG A 154 18.91 -5.86 17.39
C ARG A 154 20.13 -5.19 18.03
N ASP A 155 20.92 -4.45 17.26
CA ASP A 155 22.09 -3.71 17.74
C ASP A 155 21.76 -2.22 17.92
N SER A 156 21.82 -1.75 19.16
CA SER A 156 21.57 -0.35 19.51
C SER A 156 22.79 0.56 19.33
N SER A 157 23.88 0.07 18.74
CA SER A 157 25.07 0.89 18.44
C SER A 157 24.78 1.92 17.35
N LEU A 158 25.43 3.08 17.45
CA LEU A 158 25.25 4.15 16.46
C LEU A 158 25.58 3.72 15.02
N PRO A 159 26.65 2.94 14.74
CA PRO A 159 26.89 2.41 13.40
C PRO A 159 25.74 1.52 12.90
N ALA A 160 25.17 0.67 13.76
CA ALA A 160 24.00 -0.14 13.39
C ALA A 160 22.77 0.71 13.11
N ILE A 161 22.50 1.75 13.90
CA ILE A 161 21.38 2.68 13.65
C ILE A 161 21.55 3.39 12.28
N LYS A 162 22.77 3.77 11.91
CA LYS A 162 23.06 4.36 10.59
C LYS A 162 22.81 3.37 9.46
N VAL A 163 23.23 2.12 9.62
CA VAL A 163 22.97 1.04 8.65
C VAL A 163 21.47 0.76 8.56
N HIS A 164 20.75 0.69 9.68
CA HIS A 164 19.29 0.53 9.72
C HIS A 164 18.58 1.65 8.95
N LYS A 165 18.99 2.91 9.16
CA LYS A 165 18.46 4.05 8.42
C LYS A 165 18.70 3.90 6.91
N ARG A 166 19.93 3.56 6.50
CA ARG A 166 20.30 3.35 5.09
C ARG A 166 19.44 2.25 4.45
N ILE A 167 19.35 1.07 5.07
CA ILE A 167 18.50 -0.03 4.60
C ILE A 167 17.03 0.40 4.50
N SER A 168 16.53 1.19 5.46
CA SER A 168 15.14 1.71 5.43
C SER A 168 14.92 2.63 4.22
N GLU A 169 15.85 3.54 3.95
CA GLU A 169 15.83 4.43 2.78
C GLU A 169 15.93 3.65 1.46
N ASP A 170 16.74 2.59 1.42
CA ASP A 170 16.86 1.69 0.26
C ASP A 170 15.57 0.93 0.01
N LEU A 171 14.91 0.41 1.05
CA LEU A 171 13.60 -0.26 0.93
C LEU A 171 12.50 0.68 0.44
N ASP A 172 12.52 1.95 0.87
CA ASP A 172 11.64 2.99 0.36
C ASP A 172 11.92 3.28 -1.12
N ALA A 173 13.20 3.38 -1.51
CA ALA A 173 13.62 3.55 -2.89
C ALA A 173 13.22 2.35 -3.77
N LEU A 174 13.39 1.12 -3.29
CA LEU A 174 12.89 -0.08 -3.96
C LEU A 174 11.37 -0.08 -4.10
N GLY A 175 10.64 0.41 -3.08
CA GLY A 175 9.20 0.62 -3.17
C GLY A 175 8.82 1.65 -4.23
N GLU A 176 9.65 2.66 -4.47
CA GLU A 176 9.46 3.57 -5.60
C GLU A 176 9.82 2.97 -6.94
N ILE A 177 10.91 2.19 -7.03
CA ILE A 177 11.26 1.44 -8.23
C ILE A 177 10.10 0.50 -8.61
N GLU A 178 9.53 -0.22 -7.63
CA GLU A 178 8.32 -1.05 -7.80
C GLU A 178 7.15 -0.22 -8.35
N ARG A 179 6.80 0.90 -7.70
CA ARG A 179 5.75 1.83 -8.17
C ARG A 179 6.06 2.46 -9.54
N ASN A 180 7.34 2.65 -9.87
CA ASN A 180 7.78 3.27 -11.11
C ASN A 180 7.72 2.28 -12.27
N TYR A 181 8.06 1.00 -12.08
CA TYR A 181 7.79 -0.05 -13.07
C TYR A 181 6.28 -0.24 -13.28
N GLU A 182 5.48 -0.17 -12.20
CA GLU A 182 4.01 -0.14 -12.31
C GLU A 182 3.50 1.08 -13.11
N LYS A 183 4.17 2.23 -12.99
CA LYS A 183 3.88 3.46 -13.75
C LYS A 183 4.45 3.48 -15.17
N GLU A 184 5.57 2.84 -15.46
CA GLU A 184 6.20 2.82 -16.78
C GLU A 184 5.44 1.94 -17.78
N ILE A 185 4.71 0.94 -17.28
CA ILE A 185 3.64 0.27 -18.03
C ILE A 185 2.51 1.26 -18.40
N ARG A 186 2.38 2.39 -17.70
CA ARG A 186 1.35 3.42 -17.93
C ARG A 186 1.83 4.71 -18.61
N GLN A 187 3.10 5.13 -18.51
CA GLN A 187 3.62 6.43 -18.99
C GLN A 187 5.16 6.37 -19.10
N ILE A 188 5.82 6.20 -20.25
CA ILE A 188 6.08 7.15 -21.34
C ILE A 188 6.40 8.63 -20.96
N PHE A 189 6.21 9.17 -19.73
CA PHE A 189 6.45 10.62 -19.50
C PHE A 189 6.91 11.04 -18.08
N GLY A 190 8.05 11.75 -18.00
CA GLY A 190 8.27 12.90 -17.09
C GLY A 190 9.16 12.72 -15.85
N ASN A 191 10.37 13.30 -15.86
CA ASN A 191 11.45 13.18 -14.85
C ASN A 191 11.40 14.22 -13.70
N LEU A 192 12.06 13.91 -12.55
CA LEU A 192 13.24 14.62 -12.00
C LEU A 192 13.76 13.98 -10.67
N GLY A 193 15.09 14.10 -10.42
CA GLY A 193 15.92 13.42 -9.38
C GLY A 193 15.78 13.93 -7.93
N GLN A 194 16.64 13.61 -6.95
CA GLN A 194 17.91 12.89 -6.83
C GLN A 194 17.84 12.05 -5.52
N ARG A 195 18.36 10.82 -5.50
CA ARG A 195 18.38 9.89 -4.34
C ARG A 195 19.69 9.11 -4.27
N ALA A 196 19.93 8.44 -3.14
CA ALA A 196 21.17 7.71 -2.86
C ALA A 196 21.44 6.52 -3.82
N ILE A 197 20.41 6.01 -4.51
CA ILE A 197 20.55 5.15 -5.69
C ILE A 197 20.53 6.02 -6.95
N GLU A 198 21.59 5.94 -7.75
CA GLU A 198 21.64 6.57 -9.07
C GLU A 198 20.76 5.77 -10.05
N LEU A 199 19.56 6.27 -10.34
CA LEU A 199 18.59 5.62 -11.23
C LEU A 199 19.15 5.50 -12.65
N LYS A 200 19.59 4.31 -13.02
CA LYS A 200 19.96 3.94 -14.39
C LYS A 200 18.70 3.35 -15.02
N ARG A 201 17.89 4.23 -15.62
CA ARG A 201 16.48 3.96 -15.94
C ARG A 201 16.31 3.40 -17.37
N GLU A 202 15.72 2.20 -17.52
CA GLU A 202 15.37 1.61 -18.82
C GLU A 202 13.97 0.97 -18.84
N ARG A 203 13.34 0.87 -20.03
CA ARG A 203 12.03 0.23 -20.20
C ARG A 203 12.12 -1.26 -19.88
N TRP A 204 11.04 -1.83 -19.33
CA TRP A 204 10.93 -3.28 -19.09
C TRP A 204 11.26 -4.13 -20.33
N ASP A 205 10.77 -3.75 -21.51
CA ASP A 205 11.07 -4.45 -22.76
C ASP A 205 12.58 -4.42 -23.10
N ASP A 206 13.24 -3.28 -22.87
CA ASP A 206 14.67 -3.10 -23.10
C ASP A 206 15.49 -3.94 -22.12
N TYR A 207 15.03 -4.05 -20.87
CA TYR A 207 15.61 -4.94 -19.85
C TYR A 207 15.47 -6.41 -20.25
N VAL A 208 14.29 -6.86 -20.68
CA VAL A 208 14.10 -8.24 -21.18
C VAL A 208 14.98 -8.51 -22.41
N VAL A 209 15.10 -7.55 -23.33
CA VAL A 209 16.01 -7.64 -24.49
C VAL A 209 17.47 -7.71 -24.05
N HIS A 210 17.87 -6.96 -23.03
CA HIS A 210 19.21 -7.05 -22.44
C HIS A 210 19.46 -8.44 -21.84
N LEU A 211 18.53 -8.96 -21.03
CA LEU A 211 18.65 -10.30 -20.44
C LEU A 211 18.75 -11.39 -21.50
N LYS A 212 18.01 -11.29 -22.61
CA LYS A 212 18.09 -12.22 -23.75
C LYS A 212 19.43 -12.21 -24.48
N LYS A 213 20.26 -11.17 -24.31
CA LYS A 213 21.66 -11.15 -24.79
C LYS A 213 22.60 -11.90 -23.84
N LEU A 214 22.29 -11.91 -22.55
CA LEU A 214 23.10 -12.56 -21.52
C LEU A 214 22.75 -14.04 -21.36
N TYR A 215 21.48 -14.39 -21.52
CA TYR A 215 20.96 -15.73 -21.31
C TYR A 215 20.12 -16.18 -22.49
N ASN A 216 20.37 -17.41 -22.94
CA ASN A 216 19.61 -18.04 -24.02
C ASN A 216 18.69 -19.12 -23.43
N ARG A 217 17.40 -19.07 -23.77
CA ARG A 217 16.37 -20.01 -23.26
C ARG A 217 16.72 -21.47 -23.56
N GLU A 218 17.12 -21.79 -24.79
CA GLU A 218 17.47 -23.16 -25.19
C GLU A 218 18.70 -23.66 -24.43
N GLN A 219 19.68 -22.78 -24.21
CA GLN A 219 20.87 -23.12 -23.44
C GLN A 219 20.55 -23.33 -21.96
N ILE A 220 19.72 -22.48 -21.34
CA ILE A 220 19.26 -22.68 -19.95
C ILE A 220 18.55 -24.03 -19.82
N LEU A 221 17.65 -24.36 -20.76
CA LEU A 221 16.95 -25.66 -20.75
C LEU A 221 17.94 -26.83 -20.86
N LYS A 222 18.92 -26.75 -21.75
CA LYS A 222 19.95 -27.77 -21.96
C LYS A 222 20.86 -27.97 -20.75
N GLU A 223 21.32 -26.89 -20.13
CA GLU A 223 22.16 -26.90 -18.92
C GLU A 223 21.41 -27.50 -17.72
N ASN A 224 20.07 -27.40 -17.71
CA ASN A 224 19.20 -27.97 -16.69
C ASN A 224 18.60 -29.34 -17.10
N GLY A 225 19.18 -30.01 -18.10
CA GLY A 225 18.90 -31.41 -18.43
C GLY A 225 17.69 -31.67 -19.34
N VAL A 226 17.18 -30.64 -20.03
CA VAL A 226 16.05 -30.76 -20.98
C VAL A 226 16.57 -30.79 -22.42
N VAL A 227 16.31 -31.88 -23.14
CA VAL A 227 16.57 -31.99 -24.59
C VAL A 227 15.29 -31.65 -25.33
N VAL A 228 15.23 -30.46 -25.94
CA VAL A 228 14.08 -30.01 -26.75
C VAL A 228 13.90 -30.98 -27.95
N PRO A 229 12.72 -31.61 -28.15
CA PRO A 229 12.47 -32.38 -29.35
C PRO A 229 12.29 -31.44 -30.55
N TYR A 230 13.04 -31.72 -31.62
CA TYR A 230 12.95 -31.02 -32.91
C TYR A 230 11.55 -31.15 -33.54
N ALA A 231 11.20 -30.17 -34.38
CA ALA A 231 9.87 -29.97 -34.99
C ALA A 231 9.29 -31.21 -35.71
N VAL A 232 8.01 -31.50 -35.45
CA VAL A 232 7.22 -32.48 -36.22
C VAL A 232 6.71 -31.84 -37.52
N PRO A 233 6.96 -32.43 -38.72
CA PRO A 233 6.36 -31.98 -39.98
C PRO A 233 4.86 -32.31 -40.04
N PRO A 234 4.07 -31.61 -40.87
CA PRO A 234 2.63 -31.77 -40.89
C PRO A 234 2.22 -33.07 -41.62
N GLY A 235 1.51 -33.95 -40.91
CA GLY A 235 0.68 -35.00 -41.50
C GLY A 235 1.24 -36.43 -41.36
N GLY A 236 0.59 -37.24 -40.53
CA GLY A 236 0.80 -38.69 -40.46
C GLY A 236 -0.01 -39.32 -39.33
N ALA A 237 -0.90 -40.25 -39.67
CA ALA A 237 -1.86 -40.90 -38.78
C ALA A 237 -1.24 -41.62 -37.58
N VAL A 238 -1.94 -41.61 -36.45
CA VAL A 238 -1.61 -42.38 -35.23
C VAL A 238 -2.41 -43.69 -35.25
N PRO A 239 -1.78 -44.88 -35.17
CA PRO A 239 -2.47 -46.12 -34.89
C PRO A 239 -2.51 -46.42 -33.38
N ASP A 240 -3.74 -46.61 -32.90
CA ASP A 240 -4.24 -47.40 -31.76
C ASP A 240 -3.31 -47.75 -30.57
N ALA A 241 -3.60 -47.13 -29.42
CA ALA A 241 -3.20 -47.61 -28.11
C ALA A 241 -4.37 -48.33 -27.40
N LYS A 242 -4.09 -49.54 -26.88
CA LYS A 242 -4.94 -50.38 -26.02
C LYS A 242 -5.11 -49.78 -24.61
N PRO A 243 -6.08 -50.25 -23.80
CA PRO A 243 -6.97 -49.40 -23.01
C PRO A 243 -6.36 -48.90 -21.70
N GLU A 244 -6.55 -47.61 -21.41
CA GLU A 244 -6.14 -46.95 -20.17
C GLU A 244 -7.04 -47.33 -18.97
N VAL A 245 -6.37 -47.59 -17.85
CA VAL A 245 -6.94 -47.59 -16.50
C VAL A 245 -7.48 -46.19 -16.19
N LYS A 246 -8.71 -46.10 -15.66
CA LYS A 246 -9.36 -44.83 -15.27
C LYS A 246 -8.46 -44.02 -14.30
N LYS A 247 -7.81 -42.98 -14.81
CA LYS A 247 -6.90 -42.06 -14.09
C LYS A 247 -7.60 -40.98 -13.25
N ASP A 248 -8.90 -40.78 -13.43
CA ASP A 248 -9.61 -39.59 -12.93
C ASP A 248 -10.01 -39.64 -11.43
N GLU A 249 -9.79 -40.74 -10.71
CA GLU A 249 -10.16 -40.85 -9.29
C GLU A 249 -9.01 -40.58 -8.30
N ALA A 250 -7.75 -40.57 -8.75
CA ALA A 250 -6.58 -40.48 -7.87
C ALA A 250 -6.06 -39.05 -7.60
N GLU A 251 -6.34 -38.11 -8.50
CA GLU A 251 -5.80 -36.74 -8.44
C GLU A 251 -6.91 -35.69 -8.63
N ILE A 252 -6.91 -34.67 -7.77
CA ILE A 252 -7.90 -33.60 -7.81
C ILE A 252 -7.34 -32.43 -8.62
N PHE A 253 -7.95 -32.18 -9.77
CA PHE A 253 -7.75 -30.99 -10.60
C PHE A 253 -8.99 -30.09 -10.55
N GLY A 254 -8.79 -28.78 -10.68
CA GLY A 254 -9.90 -27.80 -10.65
C GLY A 254 -10.81 -27.82 -11.88
N LEU A 255 -10.48 -28.61 -12.91
CA LEU A 255 -11.28 -28.72 -14.14
C LEU A 255 -12.64 -29.39 -13.93
N GLY A 256 -12.76 -30.26 -12.91
CA GLY A 256 -14.00 -30.95 -12.56
C GLY A 256 -14.99 -30.11 -11.73
N LEU A 257 -14.59 -28.91 -11.29
CA LEU A 257 -15.45 -28.04 -10.47
C LEU A 257 -16.67 -27.53 -11.28
N PRO A 258 -17.77 -27.12 -10.62
CA PRO A 258 -18.86 -26.43 -11.29
C PRO A 258 -18.38 -25.16 -12.01
N LYS A 259 -19.12 -24.70 -13.02
CA LYS A 259 -18.81 -23.42 -13.67
C LYS A 259 -18.82 -22.29 -12.64
N LYS A 260 -17.94 -21.31 -12.83
CA LYS A 260 -17.73 -20.19 -11.90
C LYS A 260 -17.41 -20.64 -10.48
N THR A 261 -16.71 -21.76 -10.30
CA THR A 261 -16.25 -22.22 -8.99
C THR A 261 -14.74 -22.23 -8.91
N ILE A 262 -14.21 -21.63 -7.84
CA ILE A 262 -12.78 -21.50 -7.57
C ILE A 262 -12.44 -22.15 -6.23
N VAL A 263 -11.29 -22.80 -6.16
CA VAL A 263 -10.62 -23.14 -4.89
C VAL A 263 -9.34 -22.31 -4.81
N LEU A 264 -9.14 -21.61 -3.71
CA LEU A 264 -7.88 -20.93 -3.43
C LEU A 264 -6.96 -21.86 -2.66
N SER A 265 -5.71 -21.96 -3.11
CA SER A 265 -4.70 -22.77 -2.45
C SER A 265 -3.39 -22.02 -2.30
N PHE A 266 -2.74 -22.21 -1.15
CA PHE A 266 -1.50 -21.55 -0.76
C PHE A 266 -0.44 -22.59 -0.36
N ASP A 267 0.71 -22.57 -1.02
CA ASP A 267 1.81 -23.49 -0.79
C ASP A 267 2.96 -22.82 0.01
N ASP A 268 3.87 -23.64 0.53
CA ASP A 268 5.12 -23.31 1.23
C ASP A 268 5.04 -22.83 2.68
N GLY A 269 3.86 -22.54 3.20
CA GLY A 269 3.65 -22.11 4.58
C GLY A 269 3.91 -23.17 5.66
N PRO A 270 3.64 -22.87 6.94
CA PRO A 270 3.21 -21.57 7.43
C PRO A 270 4.38 -20.59 7.58
N HIS A 271 4.16 -19.35 7.15
CA HIS A 271 5.01 -18.21 7.39
C HIS A 271 4.39 -17.29 8.45
N ARG A 272 5.17 -16.91 9.47
CA ARG A 272 4.66 -16.18 10.65
C ARG A 272 3.92 -14.88 10.32
N ARG A 273 4.37 -14.16 9.28
CA ARG A 273 3.80 -12.86 8.88
C ARG A 273 2.71 -13.01 7.83
N TYR A 274 3.09 -13.50 6.65
CA TYR A 274 2.22 -13.52 5.48
C TYR A 274 1.05 -14.51 5.55
N THR A 275 1.21 -15.70 6.15
CA THR A 275 0.10 -16.66 6.29
C THR A 275 -1.05 -16.08 7.10
N GLU A 276 -0.77 -15.39 8.21
CA GLU A 276 -1.81 -14.73 9.01
C GLU A 276 -2.44 -13.53 8.30
N GLU A 277 -1.67 -12.75 7.54
CA GLU A 277 -2.20 -11.65 6.73
C GLU A 277 -3.14 -12.19 5.63
N ILE A 278 -2.76 -13.30 4.97
CA ILE A 278 -3.60 -13.99 3.98
C ILE A 278 -4.87 -14.54 4.62
N SER A 279 -4.79 -15.21 5.77
CA SER A 279 -5.98 -15.73 6.45
C SER A 279 -6.93 -14.60 6.87
N ALA A 280 -6.39 -13.46 7.32
CA ALA A 280 -7.19 -12.27 7.63
C ALA A 280 -7.92 -11.71 6.39
N ILE A 281 -7.25 -11.65 5.23
CA ILE A 281 -7.88 -11.25 3.96
C ILE A 281 -8.98 -12.24 3.58
N LEU A 282 -8.70 -13.55 3.58
CA LEU A 282 -9.69 -14.56 3.21
C LEU A 282 -10.91 -14.53 4.13
N LYS A 283 -10.69 -14.32 5.43
CA LYS A 283 -11.74 -14.21 6.43
C LYS A 283 -12.62 -13.00 6.19
N GLN A 284 -12.03 -11.86 5.82
CA GLN A 284 -12.76 -10.71 5.29
C GLN A 284 -13.69 -11.17 4.18
N TYR A 285 -13.21 -11.84 3.13
CA TYR A 285 -14.09 -12.14 2.00
C TYR A 285 -15.09 -13.28 2.29
N GLY A 286 -15.01 -13.91 3.47
CA GLY A 286 -15.77 -15.12 3.79
C GLY A 286 -15.41 -16.28 2.86
N VAL A 287 -14.17 -16.31 2.38
CA VAL A 287 -13.73 -17.24 1.33
C VAL A 287 -12.97 -18.41 1.95
N PRO A 288 -13.39 -19.66 1.69
CA PRO A 288 -12.62 -20.84 2.08
C PRO A 288 -11.35 -20.97 1.23
N ALA A 289 -10.32 -21.58 1.80
CA ALA A 289 -9.06 -21.87 1.14
C ALA A 289 -8.39 -23.12 1.71
N VAL A 290 -7.35 -23.58 1.00
CA VAL A 290 -6.49 -24.69 1.41
C VAL A 290 -5.05 -24.19 1.58
N PHE A 291 -4.41 -24.54 2.68
CA PHE A 291 -2.99 -24.22 2.94
C PHE A 291 -2.18 -25.51 2.95
N PHE A 292 -1.25 -25.67 2.02
CA PHE A 292 -0.34 -26.81 1.96
C PHE A 292 0.94 -26.43 2.71
N ASN A 293 1.14 -27.01 3.88
CA ASN A 293 2.25 -26.66 4.75
C ASN A 293 3.44 -27.62 4.59
N VAL A 294 4.65 -27.06 4.62
CA VAL A 294 5.91 -27.79 4.57
C VAL A 294 6.32 -28.21 5.97
N GLY A 295 6.66 -29.48 6.17
CA GLY A 295 6.92 -30.07 7.50
C GLY A 295 8.02 -29.36 8.30
N ARG A 296 9.13 -28.98 7.66
CA ARG A 296 10.24 -28.26 8.32
C ARG A 296 9.81 -26.93 8.94
N ASN A 297 8.78 -26.29 8.40
CA ASN A 297 8.23 -25.05 8.94
C ASN A 297 7.39 -25.31 10.20
N LEU A 298 6.81 -26.50 10.34
CA LEU A 298 5.98 -26.90 11.47
C LEU A 298 6.79 -27.43 12.65
N GLY A 299 7.94 -28.07 12.41
CA GLY A 299 8.74 -28.65 13.47
C GLY A 299 9.74 -29.70 12.99
N THR A 300 10.09 -30.60 13.90
CA THR A 300 11.07 -31.68 13.68
C THR A 300 10.51 -33.00 14.19
N LEU A 301 11.09 -34.11 13.74
CA LEU A 301 10.80 -35.46 14.24
C LEU A 301 12.04 -35.99 14.97
N ASP A 302 11.84 -36.66 16.09
CA ASP A 302 12.93 -37.40 16.76
C ASP A 302 13.27 -38.71 16.01
N ALA A 303 14.27 -39.44 16.50
CA ALA A 303 14.71 -40.69 15.88
C ALA A 303 13.64 -41.79 15.89
N GLU A 304 12.68 -41.69 16.80
CA GLU A 304 11.54 -42.58 16.97
C GLU A 304 10.31 -42.13 16.15
N GLY A 305 10.38 -40.97 15.49
CA GLY A 305 9.32 -40.41 14.66
C GLY A 305 8.26 -39.59 15.40
N HIS A 306 8.51 -39.19 16.65
CA HIS A 306 7.60 -38.31 17.37
C HIS A 306 7.78 -36.84 17.00
N ALA A 307 6.65 -36.14 16.92
CA ALA A 307 6.58 -34.72 16.57
C ALA A 307 7.06 -33.81 17.70
N LYS A 308 8.02 -32.94 17.37
CA LYS A 308 8.39 -31.76 18.15
C LYS A 308 8.04 -30.49 17.36
N LEU A 309 6.95 -29.83 17.76
CA LEU A 309 6.43 -28.64 17.09
C LEU A 309 7.31 -27.41 17.33
N GLY A 310 7.53 -26.63 16.28
CA GLY A 310 8.19 -25.34 16.29
C GLY A 310 7.20 -24.17 16.48
N ALA A 311 7.72 -22.94 16.50
CA ALA A 311 6.91 -21.74 16.75
C ALA A 311 5.83 -21.50 15.68
N ASN A 312 6.10 -21.82 14.42
CA ASN A 312 5.15 -21.58 13.32
C ASN A 312 4.01 -22.62 13.28
N ALA A 313 4.07 -23.71 14.06
CA ALA A 313 2.96 -24.67 14.19
C ALA A 313 1.68 -24.01 14.72
N GLU A 314 1.81 -22.95 15.51
CA GLU A 314 0.67 -22.20 16.06
C GLU A 314 -0.11 -21.47 14.96
N VAL A 315 0.56 -21.03 13.89
CA VAL A 315 -0.10 -20.42 12.73
C VAL A 315 -1.02 -21.43 12.05
N SER A 316 -0.53 -22.65 11.80
CA SER A 316 -1.36 -23.72 11.24
C SER A 316 -2.49 -24.15 12.16
N ARG A 317 -2.25 -24.17 13.49
CA ARG A 317 -3.31 -24.43 14.49
C ARG A 317 -4.44 -23.41 14.36
N LYS A 318 -4.09 -22.13 14.24
CA LYS A 318 -5.06 -21.04 14.07
C LYS A 318 -5.82 -21.13 12.75
N LEU A 319 -5.14 -21.44 11.64
CA LEU A 319 -5.81 -21.68 10.35
C LEU A 319 -6.88 -22.78 10.45
N MET A 320 -6.54 -23.90 11.06
CA MET A 320 -7.49 -25.01 11.26
C MET A 320 -8.65 -24.59 12.18
N ALA A 321 -8.38 -23.84 13.25
CA ALA A 321 -9.41 -23.32 14.15
C ALA A 321 -10.34 -22.29 13.46
N GLU A 322 -9.84 -21.57 12.46
CA GLU A 322 -10.61 -20.65 11.60
C GLU A 322 -11.41 -21.38 10.50
N GLY A 323 -11.30 -22.72 10.41
CA GLY A 323 -12.04 -23.55 9.47
C GLY A 323 -11.36 -23.72 8.10
N TYR A 324 -10.11 -23.30 7.95
CA TYR A 324 -9.33 -23.54 6.73
C TYR A 324 -8.81 -24.97 6.68
N ALA A 325 -8.78 -25.54 5.49
CA ALA A 325 -8.20 -26.86 5.27
C ALA A 325 -6.67 -26.74 5.23
N VAL A 326 -5.97 -27.44 6.12
CA VAL A 326 -4.51 -27.49 6.12
C VAL A 326 -4.06 -28.87 5.65
N GLY A 327 -3.37 -28.89 4.51
CA GLY A 327 -2.83 -30.07 3.85
C GLY A 327 -1.31 -30.16 3.92
N ASN A 328 -0.77 -31.27 3.40
CA ASN A 328 0.63 -31.63 3.46
C ASN A 328 1.38 -31.24 2.17
N HIS A 329 2.52 -30.57 2.29
CA HIS A 329 3.39 -30.16 1.18
C HIS A 329 4.81 -30.74 1.23
N SER A 330 4.92 -32.01 1.64
CA SER A 330 6.21 -32.67 1.93
C SER A 330 6.94 -32.08 3.15
N PHE A 331 8.03 -32.70 3.58
CA PHE A 331 8.78 -32.30 4.77
C PHE A 331 9.78 -31.20 4.47
N SER A 332 10.59 -31.34 3.43
CA SER A 332 11.64 -30.39 3.10
C SER A 332 11.38 -29.58 1.83
N HIS A 333 10.23 -29.76 1.17
CA HIS A 333 9.95 -29.27 -0.17
C HIS A 333 10.89 -29.90 -1.25
N ALA A 334 11.24 -31.18 -1.09
CA ALA A 334 12.05 -31.91 -2.06
C ALA A 334 11.27 -32.23 -3.35
N GLN A 335 11.97 -32.31 -4.49
CA GLN A 335 11.36 -32.72 -5.76
C GLN A 335 11.12 -34.24 -5.79
N LEU A 336 9.96 -34.67 -5.28
CA LEU A 336 9.68 -36.08 -4.97
C LEU A 336 9.68 -37.02 -6.18
N SER A 337 9.56 -36.51 -7.42
CA SER A 337 9.74 -37.35 -8.61
C SER A 337 11.14 -37.97 -8.73
N LYS A 338 12.15 -37.37 -8.07
CA LYS A 338 13.55 -37.84 -8.04
C LYS A 338 13.88 -38.69 -6.80
N GLU A 339 12.93 -38.83 -5.88
CA GLU A 339 13.12 -39.56 -4.62
C GLU A 339 12.44 -40.93 -4.69
N THR A 340 12.97 -41.90 -3.95
CA THR A 340 12.43 -43.26 -3.83
C THR A 340 12.64 -43.81 -2.42
N GLY A 341 11.97 -44.91 -2.08
CA GLY A 341 12.17 -45.63 -0.83
C GLY A 341 11.85 -44.80 0.42
N ASP A 342 12.67 -44.97 1.46
CA ASP A 342 12.41 -44.38 2.78
C ASP A 342 12.51 -42.85 2.78
N LYS A 343 13.33 -42.26 1.89
CA LYS A 343 13.45 -40.80 1.76
C LYS A 343 12.16 -40.18 1.23
N LEU A 344 11.55 -40.79 0.20
CA LEU A 344 10.26 -40.38 -0.33
C LEU A 344 9.14 -40.55 0.71
N LYS A 345 9.14 -41.67 1.44
CA LYS A 345 8.15 -41.91 2.50
C LYS A 345 8.30 -40.92 3.66
N GLY A 346 9.53 -40.60 4.06
CA GLY A 346 9.82 -39.64 5.11
C GLY A 346 9.29 -38.24 4.77
N GLU A 347 9.46 -37.81 3.52
CA GLU A 347 8.91 -36.54 3.02
C GLU A 347 7.39 -36.46 3.16
N ILE A 348 6.68 -37.56 2.87
CA ILE A 348 5.21 -37.60 2.93
C ILE A 348 4.72 -37.77 4.37
N LEU A 349 5.17 -38.82 5.05
CA LEU A 349 4.65 -39.24 6.36
C LEU A 349 5.13 -38.34 7.50
N GLY A 350 6.30 -37.70 7.35
CA GLY A 350 6.86 -36.85 8.38
C GLY A 350 6.00 -35.61 8.63
N THR A 351 5.63 -34.91 7.55
CA THR A 351 4.70 -33.77 7.62
C THR A 351 3.32 -34.19 8.08
N ASP A 352 2.83 -35.36 7.67
CA ASP A 352 1.54 -35.88 8.11
C ASP A 352 1.51 -36.10 9.63
N THR A 353 2.62 -36.59 10.20
CA THR A 353 2.79 -36.77 11.65
C THR A 353 2.79 -35.44 12.39
N LEU A 354 3.51 -34.44 11.88
CA LEU A 354 3.52 -33.08 12.45
C LEU A 354 2.13 -32.43 12.41
N LEU A 355 1.42 -32.53 11.29
CA LEU A 355 0.07 -31.98 11.15
C LEU A 355 -0.93 -32.66 12.10
N LYS A 356 -0.86 -33.99 12.24
CA LYS A 356 -1.67 -34.75 13.23
C LYS A 356 -1.39 -34.32 14.67
N ALA A 357 -0.13 -34.01 14.99
CA ALA A 357 0.24 -33.51 16.32
C ALA A 357 -0.28 -32.08 16.58
N ILE A 358 -0.48 -31.27 15.54
CA ILE A 358 -1.13 -29.96 15.65
C ILE A 358 -2.63 -30.13 15.86
N SER A 359 -3.30 -30.86 14.97
CA SER A 359 -4.72 -31.20 15.10
C SER A 359 -5.02 -32.51 14.38
N PRO A 360 -5.82 -33.42 14.99
CA PRO A 360 -6.29 -34.61 14.30
C PRO A 360 -7.19 -34.28 13.09
N ASP A 361 -7.82 -33.09 13.09
CA ASP A 361 -8.77 -32.62 12.07
C ASP A 361 -8.11 -32.01 10.82
N ARG A 362 -6.81 -32.24 10.59
CA ARG A 362 -6.12 -31.80 9.38
C ARG A 362 -6.88 -32.21 8.10
N ALA A 363 -6.57 -31.60 6.95
CA ALA A 363 -7.07 -32.09 5.68
C ALA A 363 -6.24 -33.32 5.23
N ALA A 364 -6.90 -34.39 4.77
CA ALA A 364 -6.25 -35.56 4.16
C ALA A 364 -5.82 -35.27 2.70
N LEU A 365 -5.18 -34.12 2.51
CA LEU A 365 -4.75 -33.58 1.23
C LEU A 365 -3.22 -33.52 1.18
N PHE A 366 -2.67 -33.81 0.01
CA PHE A 366 -1.26 -33.69 -0.27
C PHE A 366 -1.06 -32.99 -1.61
N ARG A 367 -0.08 -32.09 -1.67
CA ARG A 367 0.37 -31.50 -2.93
C ARG A 367 1.84 -31.79 -3.10
N PHE A 368 2.21 -32.38 -4.23
CA PHE A 368 3.62 -32.60 -4.56
C PHE A 368 4.30 -31.25 -4.81
N PRO A 369 5.44 -30.97 -4.15
CA PRO A 369 6.33 -29.88 -4.56
C PRO A 369 6.55 -29.88 -6.07
N TYR A 370 6.52 -28.70 -6.71
CA TYR A 370 6.67 -28.52 -8.16
C TYR A 370 5.62 -29.24 -9.02
N GLY A 371 4.58 -29.85 -8.41
CA GLY A 371 3.68 -30.79 -9.08
C GLY A 371 4.38 -32.09 -9.54
N ALA A 372 5.61 -32.32 -9.08
CA ALA A 372 6.50 -33.37 -9.58
C ALA A 372 6.35 -34.66 -8.76
N ARG A 373 5.83 -35.70 -9.41
CA ARG A 373 5.49 -36.98 -8.78
C ARG A 373 5.92 -38.19 -9.61
N ASN A 374 6.05 -39.34 -8.96
CA ASN A 374 6.30 -40.64 -9.57
C ASN A 374 5.26 -41.68 -9.06
N SER A 375 5.26 -42.89 -9.63
CA SER A 375 4.30 -43.93 -9.27
C SER A 375 4.43 -44.39 -7.81
N GLU A 376 5.65 -44.40 -7.26
CA GLU A 376 5.91 -44.76 -5.86
C GLU A 376 5.31 -43.72 -4.90
N GLY A 377 5.48 -42.42 -5.20
CA GLY A 377 4.84 -41.31 -4.49
C GLY A 377 3.33 -41.42 -4.46
N MET A 378 2.71 -41.69 -5.62
CA MET A 378 1.26 -41.88 -5.69
C MET A 378 0.78 -43.09 -4.87
N ALA A 379 1.54 -44.19 -4.87
CA ALA A 379 1.23 -45.35 -4.03
C ALA A 379 1.40 -45.05 -2.53
N ALA A 380 2.42 -44.27 -2.16
CA ALA A 380 2.64 -43.84 -0.78
C ALA A 380 1.48 -42.96 -0.27
N LEU A 381 0.97 -42.04 -1.09
CA LEU A 381 -0.22 -41.25 -0.74
C LEU A 381 -1.46 -42.11 -0.54
N ALA A 382 -1.70 -43.08 -1.44
CA ALA A 382 -2.83 -44.00 -1.33
C ALA A 382 -2.78 -44.80 -0.02
N ASN A 383 -1.60 -45.31 0.35
CA ASN A 383 -1.37 -46.03 1.60
C ASN A 383 -1.51 -45.14 2.85
N ALA A 384 -1.18 -43.86 2.74
CA ALA A 384 -1.36 -42.87 3.80
C ALA A 384 -2.78 -42.27 3.86
N HIS A 385 -3.68 -42.72 2.97
CA HIS A 385 -5.02 -42.15 2.78
C HIS A 385 -5.01 -40.64 2.49
N LEU A 386 -4.00 -40.16 1.78
CA LEU A 386 -3.85 -38.78 1.34
C LEU A 386 -4.27 -38.64 -0.14
N LYS A 387 -4.97 -37.56 -0.47
CA LYS A 387 -5.38 -37.26 -1.85
C LYS A 387 -4.45 -36.24 -2.49
N SER A 388 -3.96 -36.53 -3.69
CA SER A 388 -3.15 -35.60 -4.50
C SER A 388 -4.01 -34.45 -5.00
N VAL A 389 -3.61 -33.20 -4.73
CA VAL A 389 -4.28 -31.98 -5.20
C VAL A 389 -3.33 -31.17 -6.07
N MET A 390 -3.74 -30.91 -7.30
CA MET A 390 -2.98 -30.10 -8.28
C MET A 390 -3.63 -28.72 -8.46
N TRP A 391 -3.20 -27.98 -9.49
CA TRP A 391 -3.80 -26.71 -9.90
C TRP A 391 -3.93 -26.66 -11.42
N ASN A 392 -4.81 -25.78 -11.89
CA ASN A 392 -4.95 -25.47 -13.32
C ASN A 392 -4.82 -23.97 -13.62
N ILE A 393 -4.72 -23.15 -12.57
CA ILE A 393 -4.48 -21.71 -12.65
C ILE A 393 -3.29 -21.42 -11.75
N ASP A 394 -2.19 -20.98 -12.34
CA ASP A 394 -0.95 -20.68 -11.63
C ASP A 394 -0.78 -19.16 -11.55
N SER A 395 -0.64 -18.62 -10.34
CA SER A 395 -0.44 -17.19 -10.15
C SER A 395 0.95 -16.74 -10.57
N LEU A 396 1.94 -17.65 -10.58
CA LEU A 396 3.36 -17.34 -10.75
C LEU A 396 3.83 -16.22 -9.80
N ASP A 397 3.20 -16.10 -8.65
CA ASP A 397 3.54 -15.12 -7.61
C ASP A 397 4.96 -15.32 -7.07
N TRP A 398 5.51 -16.52 -7.17
CA TRP A 398 6.92 -16.80 -6.87
C TRP A 398 7.92 -16.14 -7.85
N ALA A 399 7.54 -15.97 -9.12
CA ALA A 399 8.42 -15.47 -10.17
C ALA A 399 8.21 -13.98 -10.48
N ASP A 400 6.99 -13.49 -10.30
CA ASP A 400 6.58 -12.15 -10.69
C ASP A 400 6.58 -11.20 -9.48
N PRO A 401 7.50 -10.22 -9.41
CA PRO A 401 7.59 -9.34 -8.26
C PRO A 401 6.44 -8.31 -8.19
N VAL A 402 5.61 -8.17 -9.24
CA VAL A 402 4.62 -7.09 -9.36
C VAL A 402 3.20 -7.58 -9.03
N PRO A 403 2.57 -7.14 -7.92
CA PRO A 403 1.25 -7.62 -7.49
C PRO A 403 0.11 -7.43 -8.51
N SER A 404 0.13 -6.32 -9.24
CA SER A 404 -0.88 -6.05 -10.28
C SER A 404 -0.73 -6.97 -11.50
N SER A 405 0.49 -7.38 -11.84
CA SER A 405 0.76 -8.35 -12.90
C SER A 405 0.27 -9.74 -12.52
N ILE A 406 0.55 -10.18 -11.28
CA ILE A 406 -0.02 -11.41 -10.70
C ILE A 406 -1.55 -11.38 -10.80
N THR A 407 -2.17 -10.29 -10.36
CA THR A 407 -3.63 -10.10 -10.40
C THR A 407 -4.17 -10.27 -11.82
N ASN A 408 -3.61 -9.55 -12.79
CA ASN A 408 -4.06 -9.62 -14.19
C ASN A 408 -3.88 -11.01 -14.79
N ARG A 409 -2.76 -11.69 -14.51
CA ARG A 409 -2.48 -13.07 -14.97
C ARG A 409 -3.51 -14.05 -14.43
N VAL A 410 -3.76 -14.00 -13.12
CA VAL A 410 -4.73 -14.89 -12.46
C VAL A 410 -6.11 -14.67 -13.05
N LEU A 411 -6.55 -13.41 -13.17
CA LEU A 411 -7.87 -13.09 -13.72
C LEU A 411 -8.01 -13.50 -15.18
N ALA A 412 -7.02 -13.23 -16.03
CA ALA A 412 -7.04 -13.69 -17.43
C ALA A 412 -7.09 -15.23 -17.55
N SER A 413 -6.39 -15.93 -16.65
CA SER A 413 -6.41 -17.40 -16.61
C SER A 413 -7.75 -17.94 -16.11
N VAL A 414 -8.36 -17.27 -15.13
CA VAL A 414 -9.71 -17.59 -14.65
C VAL A 414 -10.74 -17.33 -15.73
N ASP A 415 -10.68 -16.21 -16.45
CA ASP A 415 -11.60 -15.88 -17.56
C ASP A 415 -11.56 -16.95 -18.65
N LYS A 416 -10.35 -17.47 -18.95
CA LYS A 416 -10.17 -18.55 -19.91
C LYS A 416 -10.69 -19.89 -19.41
N ALA A 417 -10.44 -20.24 -18.15
CA ALA A 417 -10.78 -21.54 -17.59
C ALA A 417 -12.25 -21.63 -17.12
N GLY A 418 -12.83 -20.51 -16.69
CA GLY A 418 -14.16 -20.37 -16.11
C GLY A 418 -14.37 -21.08 -14.76
N ARG A 419 -13.34 -21.76 -14.24
CA ARG A 419 -13.29 -22.51 -12.97
C ARG A 419 -11.88 -23.04 -12.71
N GLY A 420 -11.55 -23.39 -11.47
CA GLY A 420 -10.27 -24.03 -11.19
C GLY A 420 -9.79 -23.98 -9.76
N ILE A 421 -8.64 -24.60 -9.52
CA ILE A 421 -7.84 -24.44 -8.32
C ILE A 421 -6.72 -23.44 -8.67
N ILE A 422 -6.64 -22.33 -7.93
CA ILE A 422 -5.62 -21.30 -8.10
C ILE A 422 -4.48 -21.58 -7.11
N LEU A 423 -3.25 -21.65 -7.64
CA LEU A 423 -2.03 -21.77 -6.84
C LEU A 423 -1.47 -20.38 -6.51
N PHE A 424 -1.28 -20.13 -5.22
CA PHE A 424 -0.51 -19.04 -4.62
C PHE A 424 0.49 -19.62 -3.61
N HIS A 425 1.38 -18.77 -3.09
CA HIS A 425 2.30 -19.09 -2.01
C HIS A 425 2.08 -18.13 -0.83
N ASP A 426 1.99 -18.64 0.39
CA ASP A 426 1.77 -17.82 1.60
C ASP A 426 3.08 -17.39 2.29
N ILE A 427 4.19 -17.44 1.57
CA ILE A 427 5.52 -17.00 1.99
C ILE A 427 5.93 -15.64 1.37
N HIS A 428 5.02 -14.98 0.62
CA HIS A 428 5.37 -13.78 -0.15
C HIS A 428 4.46 -12.55 0.12
N GLU A 429 5.07 -11.38 0.32
CA GLU A 429 4.37 -10.09 0.47
C GLU A 429 3.53 -9.73 -0.77
N ARG A 430 4.03 -10.03 -1.97
CA ARG A 430 3.35 -9.76 -3.25
C ARG A 430 2.02 -10.52 -3.38
N THR A 431 1.93 -11.72 -2.81
CA THR A 431 0.67 -12.49 -2.74
C THR A 431 -0.34 -11.80 -1.83
N VAL A 432 0.09 -11.33 -0.66
CA VAL A 432 -0.75 -10.52 0.25
C VAL A 432 -1.32 -9.29 -0.46
N LYS A 433 -0.49 -8.59 -1.25
CA LYS A 433 -0.89 -7.40 -2.00
C LYS A 433 -1.81 -7.69 -3.19
N ALA A 434 -1.62 -8.81 -3.89
CA ALA A 434 -2.40 -9.17 -5.09
C ALA A 434 -3.78 -9.75 -4.74
N LEU A 435 -3.86 -10.51 -3.64
CA LEU A 435 -5.04 -11.30 -3.27
C LEU A 435 -6.34 -10.48 -3.18
N PRO A 436 -6.39 -9.28 -2.56
CA PRO A 436 -7.61 -8.48 -2.49
C PRO A 436 -8.20 -8.14 -3.86
N ALA A 437 -7.36 -7.76 -4.83
CA ALA A 437 -7.80 -7.39 -6.17
C ALA A 437 -8.32 -8.60 -6.96
N VAL A 438 -7.69 -9.77 -6.80
CA VAL A 438 -8.19 -11.03 -7.36
C VAL A 438 -9.56 -11.36 -6.78
N LEU A 439 -9.69 -11.37 -5.45
CA LEU A 439 -10.95 -11.65 -4.77
C LEU A 439 -12.05 -10.67 -5.15
N ASP A 440 -11.74 -9.38 -5.23
CA ASP A 440 -12.66 -8.33 -5.65
C ASP A 440 -13.28 -8.61 -7.01
N ARG A 441 -12.45 -9.00 -7.99
CA ARG A 441 -12.92 -9.29 -9.33
C ARG A 441 -13.73 -10.58 -9.38
N LEU A 442 -13.26 -11.65 -8.75
CA LEU A 442 -13.95 -12.94 -8.73
C LEU A 442 -15.33 -12.84 -8.09
N VAL A 443 -15.43 -12.14 -6.94
CA VAL A 443 -16.71 -11.87 -6.28
C VAL A 443 -17.62 -11.02 -7.17
N ALA A 444 -17.08 -9.95 -7.78
CA ALA A 444 -17.87 -9.07 -8.65
C ALA A 444 -18.42 -9.77 -9.89
N GLU A 445 -17.72 -10.79 -10.40
CA GLU A 445 -18.16 -11.59 -11.54
C GLU A 445 -19.04 -12.79 -11.15
N GLY A 446 -19.32 -12.96 -9.85
CA GLY A 446 -20.19 -14.01 -9.33
C GLY A 446 -19.54 -15.39 -9.29
N TYR A 447 -18.22 -15.47 -9.12
CA TYR A 447 -17.56 -16.74 -8.79
C TYR A 447 -17.89 -17.18 -7.36
N GLN A 448 -18.06 -18.48 -7.20
CA GLN A 448 -18.26 -19.16 -5.93
C GLN A 448 -16.96 -19.80 -5.48
N PHE A 449 -16.79 -19.94 -4.17
CA PHE A 449 -15.59 -20.52 -3.58
C PHE A 449 -15.93 -21.86 -2.92
N ALA A 450 -15.17 -22.90 -3.26
CA ALA A 450 -15.39 -24.24 -2.73
C ALA A 450 -14.47 -24.52 -1.53
N ALA A 451 -15.04 -25.10 -0.48
CA ALA A 451 -14.33 -25.56 0.71
C ALA A 451 -14.10 -27.06 0.66
N TRP A 452 -13.07 -27.54 1.37
CA TRP A 452 -12.87 -28.96 1.59
C TRP A 452 -13.82 -29.46 2.67
N ASP A 453 -14.67 -30.45 2.36
CA ASP A 453 -15.64 -31.02 3.30
C ASP A 453 -15.15 -32.29 4.03
N GLY A 454 -13.89 -32.68 3.82
CA GLY A 454 -13.32 -33.96 4.26
C GLY A 454 -13.20 -35.01 3.15
N SER A 455 -13.96 -34.86 2.07
CA SER A 455 -14.03 -35.84 0.97
C SER A 455 -13.84 -35.23 -0.42
N SER A 456 -14.41 -34.04 -0.66
CA SER A 456 -14.40 -33.34 -1.95
C SER A 456 -14.47 -31.82 -1.75
N PHE A 457 -14.18 -31.07 -2.82
CA PHE A 457 -14.40 -29.62 -2.82
C PHE A 457 -15.86 -29.31 -3.15
N GLN A 458 -16.57 -28.70 -2.21
CA GLN A 458 -17.98 -28.36 -2.35
C GLN A 458 -18.20 -26.86 -2.09
N VAL A 459 -19.11 -26.26 -2.87
CA VAL A 459 -19.60 -24.91 -2.58
C VAL A 459 -20.60 -25.04 -1.43
N ALA A 460 -20.35 -24.36 -0.31
CA ALA A 460 -21.25 -24.42 0.84
C ALA A 460 -22.68 -23.96 0.44
N LYS A 461 -23.70 -24.78 0.77
CA LYS A 461 -25.10 -24.33 0.71
C LYS A 461 -25.30 -23.26 1.78
N SER A 462 -25.29 -22.00 1.34
CA SER A 462 -25.48 -20.78 2.13
C SER A 462 -26.42 -20.94 3.34
N THR A 463 -25.84 -20.99 4.54
CA THR A 463 -26.45 -20.53 5.80
C THR A 463 -25.48 -19.62 6.57
N ALA A 464 -24.56 -18.94 5.87
CA ALA A 464 -23.62 -18.01 6.49
C ALA A 464 -24.09 -16.55 6.35
N PRO A 465 -23.86 -15.70 7.36
CA PRO A 465 -24.22 -14.28 7.34
C PRO A 465 -23.53 -13.54 6.21
N ALA A 466 -24.09 -12.39 5.80
CA ALA A 466 -23.54 -11.54 4.76
C ALA A 466 -22.04 -11.29 4.96
N ALA A 467 -21.25 -11.56 3.92
CA ALA A 467 -19.81 -11.38 3.90
C ALA A 467 -19.42 -9.98 4.43
N GLU A 468 -18.62 -9.96 5.48
CA GLU A 468 -18.05 -8.75 6.05
C GLU A 468 -17.04 -8.13 5.08
N LYS A 469 -17.14 -6.84 4.79
CA LYS A 469 -16.37 -6.19 3.71
C LYS A 469 -15.12 -5.53 4.29
N VAL A 470 -13.95 -5.58 3.66
CA VAL A 470 -12.70 -4.83 4.05
C VAL A 470 -12.18 -4.02 2.83
N PRO A 471 -11.26 -3.04 3.00
CA PRO A 471 -11.28 -1.75 2.30
C PRO A 471 -11.04 -1.77 0.81
N VAL A 472 -11.55 -0.72 0.19
CA VAL A 472 -11.52 -0.43 -1.24
C VAL A 472 -10.37 0.57 -1.50
N SER A 473 -9.41 0.24 -2.38
CA SER A 473 -8.58 1.30 -2.95
C SER A 473 -9.46 2.11 -3.91
N THR A 474 -9.46 3.43 -3.76
CA THR A 474 -10.43 4.32 -4.40
C THR A 474 -10.41 4.31 -5.94
N GLY A 475 -9.33 3.78 -6.52
CA GLY A 475 -9.17 3.54 -7.96
C GLY A 475 -9.14 4.83 -8.79
N TYR A 476 -8.76 5.97 -8.21
CA TYR A 476 -8.59 7.22 -8.95
C TYR A 476 -7.22 7.29 -9.63
N ALA A 477 -7.18 7.81 -10.85
CA ALA A 477 -5.94 8.07 -11.56
C ALA A 477 -5.31 9.40 -11.12
N ASN A 478 -6.10 10.48 -11.10
CA ASN A 478 -5.67 11.80 -10.62
C ASN A 478 -6.75 12.48 -9.77
N SER A 479 -6.31 13.43 -8.94
CA SER A 479 -7.18 14.27 -8.11
C SER A 479 -7.04 15.73 -8.50
N TRP A 480 -8.16 16.38 -8.80
CA TRP A 480 -8.25 17.77 -9.23
C TRP A 480 -9.14 18.55 -8.29
N ALA A 481 -8.84 19.83 -8.08
CA ALA A 481 -9.72 20.67 -7.29
C ALA A 481 -9.83 22.11 -7.79
N VAL A 482 -11.00 22.72 -7.53
CA VAL A 482 -11.25 24.15 -7.67
C VAL A 482 -11.71 24.66 -6.32
N VAL A 483 -10.94 25.58 -5.73
CA VAL A 483 -11.14 26.07 -4.37
C VAL A 483 -11.26 27.59 -4.39
N ILE A 484 -12.43 28.11 -4.06
CA ILE A 484 -12.78 29.53 -4.22
C ILE A 484 -13.17 30.10 -2.86
N GLY A 485 -12.60 31.24 -2.48
CA GLY A 485 -12.93 31.97 -1.25
C GLY A 485 -13.01 33.47 -1.50
N ILE A 486 -14.10 34.11 -1.08
CA ILE A 486 -14.33 35.54 -1.33
C ILE A 486 -14.74 36.23 -0.03
N ASP A 487 -13.85 37.06 0.52
CA ASP A 487 -14.13 37.93 1.65
C ASP A 487 -14.43 39.36 1.19
N ASP A 488 -13.59 39.86 0.28
CA ASP A 488 -13.54 41.27 -0.10
C ASP A 488 -14.46 41.59 -1.28
N TYR A 489 -15.76 41.49 -1.05
CA TYR A 489 -16.77 41.87 -2.03
C TYR A 489 -16.80 43.39 -2.27
N ALA A 490 -16.85 43.79 -3.54
CA ALA A 490 -16.89 45.20 -3.91
C ALA A 490 -18.26 45.85 -3.64
N ARG A 491 -19.36 45.10 -3.85
CA ARG A 491 -20.75 45.59 -3.75
C ARG A 491 -21.63 44.81 -2.78
N TRP A 492 -21.17 43.64 -2.33
CA TRP A 492 -21.84 42.82 -1.32
C TRP A 492 -21.21 43.03 0.06
N PRO A 493 -21.90 42.69 1.16
CA PRO A 493 -21.30 42.70 2.49
C PRO A 493 -20.02 41.86 2.53
N LYS A 494 -18.96 42.37 3.15
CA LYS A 494 -17.71 41.61 3.28
C LYS A 494 -17.90 40.44 4.24
N LEU A 495 -17.21 39.34 3.95
CA LEU A 495 -17.08 38.18 4.84
C LEU A 495 -15.73 38.23 5.56
N GLN A 496 -15.58 37.43 6.61
CA GLN A 496 -14.37 37.41 7.43
C GLN A 496 -13.48 36.19 7.19
N TYR A 497 -14.07 35.03 6.88
CA TYR A 497 -13.35 33.75 6.91
C TYR A 497 -13.33 32.97 5.59
N ALA A 498 -14.01 33.41 4.54
CA ALA A 498 -14.15 32.64 3.30
C ALA A 498 -12.82 32.35 2.60
N VAL A 499 -11.86 33.29 2.59
CA VAL A 499 -10.53 33.03 2.02
C VAL A 499 -9.72 32.06 2.87
N ARG A 500 -9.87 32.14 4.20
CA ARG A 500 -9.20 31.22 5.12
C ARG A 500 -9.78 29.81 5.02
N ASP A 501 -11.10 29.69 4.93
CA ASP A 501 -11.83 28.45 4.67
C ASP A 501 -11.32 27.77 3.41
N ALA A 502 -11.27 28.51 2.29
CA ALA A 502 -10.70 28.03 1.04
C ALA A 502 -9.24 27.58 1.19
N GLN A 503 -8.41 28.34 1.91
CA GLN A 503 -7.00 28.00 2.10
C GLN A 503 -6.82 26.70 2.90
N SER A 504 -7.55 26.52 4.00
CA SER A 504 -7.43 25.32 4.84
C SER A 504 -7.99 24.07 4.16
N VAL A 505 -9.05 24.21 3.36
CA VAL A 505 -9.54 23.12 2.51
C VAL A 505 -8.50 22.74 1.46
N ARG A 506 -7.89 23.72 0.78
CA ARG A 506 -6.79 23.48 -0.18
C ARG A 506 -5.64 22.72 0.45
N GLU A 507 -5.15 23.18 1.60
CA GLU A 507 -4.03 22.54 2.33
C GLU A 507 -4.39 21.11 2.72
N THR A 508 -5.60 20.89 3.24
CA THR A 508 -6.08 19.54 3.58
C THR A 508 -6.11 18.61 2.37
N LEU A 509 -6.58 19.08 1.20
CA LEU A 509 -6.60 18.27 -0.02
C LEU A 509 -5.20 17.87 -0.48
N ILE A 510 -4.24 18.80 -0.44
CA ILE A 510 -2.87 18.56 -0.88
C ILE A 510 -2.13 17.66 0.12
N ASP A 511 -2.09 18.08 1.39
CA ASP A 511 -1.23 17.49 2.41
C ASP A 511 -1.75 16.14 2.91
N LYS A 512 -3.09 15.98 2.99
CA LYS A 512 -3.71 14.76 3.53
C LYS A 512 -4.22 13.81 2.46
N PHE A 513 -4.78 14.33 1.36
CA PHE A 513 -5.46 13.51 0.36
C PHE A 513 -4.71 13.38 -0.97
N GLY A 514 -3.47 13.87 -1.03
CA GLY A 514 -2.56 13.68 -2.16
C GLY A 514 -3.00 14.38 -3.45
N PHE A 515 -3.72 15.50 -3.35
CA PHE A 515 -4.02 16.33 -4.52
C PHE A 515 -2.73 17.04 -4.94
N ALA A 516 -2.34 16.87 -6.20
CA ALA A 516 -1.16 17.54 -6.72
C ALA A 516 -1.38 19.06 -6.72
N ALA A 517 -0.45 19.83 -6.15
CA ALA A 517 -0.64 21.27 -5.93
C ALA A 517 -0.91 22.03 -7.24
N GLU A 518 -0.32 21.59 -8.35
CA GLU A 518 -0.52 22.12 -9.70
C GLU A 518 -1.91 21.81 -10.30
N ARG A 519 -2.66 20.88 -9.71
CA ARG A 519 -4.03 20.50 -10.10
C ARG A 519 -5.10 21.05 -9.14
N VAL A 520 -4.69 21.86 -8.18
CA VAL A 520 -5.60 22.58 -7.28
C VAL A 520 -5.65 24.05 -7.66
N VAL A 521 -6.66 24.43 -8.44
CA VAL A 521 -6.91 25.81 -8.83
C VAL A 521 -7.51 26.54 -7.63
N THR A 522 -6.91 27.67 -7.25
CA THR A 522 -7.38 28.49 -6.13
C THR A 522 -7.67 29.90 -6.61
N LEU A 523 -8.87 30.43 -6.32
CA LEU A 523 -9.25 31.81 -6.64
C LEU A 523 -9.67 32.53 -5.36
N LYS A 524 -9.05 33.69 -5.08
CA LYS A 524 -9.32 34.46 -3.86
C LYS A 524 -9.72 35.90 -4.16
N ASN A 525 -10.73 36.41 -3.45
CA ASN A 525 -11.15 37.82 -3.51
C ASN A 525 -11.24 38.34 -4.96
N ALA A 526 -10.44 39.35 -5.32
CA ALA A 526 -10.42 39.98 -6.63
C ALA A 526 -10.16 39.02 -7.81
N GLU A 527 -9.56 37.85 -7.57
CA GLU A 527 -9.36 36.82 -8.59
C GLU A 527 -10.65 36.04 -8.89
N ALA A 528 -11.59 35.97 -7.95
CA ALA A 528 -12.81 35.17 -8.02
C ALA A 528 -13.94 35.92 -8.77
N THR A 529 -13.61 36.42 -9.96
CA THR A 529 -14.59 37.02 -10.88
C THR A 529 -15.43 35.96 -11.56
N ARG A 530 -16.61 36.34 -12.07
CA ARG A 530 -17.49 35.43 -12.82
C ARG A 530 -16.73 34.70 -13.93
N ASN A 531 -15.93 35.45 -14.69
CA ASN A 531 -15.17 34.91 -15.81
C ASN A 531 -14.08 33.94 -15.35
N ASN A 532 -13.32 34.27 -14.30
CA ASN A 532 -12.26 33.40 -13.80
C ASN A 532 -12.81 32.12 -13.18
N ILE A 533 -13.94 32.19 -12.48
CA ILE A 533 -14.60 31.00 -11.92
C ILE A 533 -15.04 30.07 -13.04
N LEU A 534 -15.72 30.58 -14.07
CA LEU A 534 -16.15 29.76 -15.21
C LEU A 534 -14.94 29.22 -16.01
N ALA A 535 -13.89 30.01 -16.19
CA ALA A 535 -12.65 29.57 -16.82
C ALA A 535 -11.95 28.47 -16.00
N ALA A 536 -12.02 28.49 -14.67
CA ALA A 536 -11.50 27.40 -13.84
C ALA A 536 -12.25 26.08 -14.12
N PHE A 537 -13.56 26.13 -14.33
CA PHE A 537 -14.34 24.94 -14.69
C PHE A 537 -14.14 24.48 -16.14
N HIS A 538 -14.01 25.40 -17.09
CA HIS A 538 -13.97 25.05 -18.52
C HIS A 538 -12.53 24.86 -19.01
N ASP A 539 -11.64 25.81 -18.77
CA ASP A 539 -10.29 25.77 -19.33
C ASP A 539 -9.34 24.89 -18.52
N LYS A 540 -9.47 24.90 -17.19
CA LYS A 540 -8.56 24.16 -16.31
C LYS A 540 -9.04 22.74 -16.02
N LEU A 541 -10.34 22.51 -15.86
CA LEU A 541 -10.89 21.16 -15.64
C LEU A 541 -11.27 20.46 -16.96
N ALA A 542 -11.91 21.13 -17.94
CA ALA A 542 -12.30 20.44 -19.18
C ALA A 542 -11.16 20.29 -20.20
N HIS A 543 -10.25 21.28 -20.29
CA HIS A 543 -9.09 21.22 -21.21
C HIS A 543 -7.75 20.83 -20.54
N GLY A 544 -7.73 20.65 -19.21
CA GLY A 544 -6.52 20.28 -18.45
C GLY A 544 -6.08 18.82 -18.55
N GLY A 545 -6.76 18.00 -19.37
CA GLY A 545 -6.43 16.58 -19.52
C GLY A 545 -7.03 15.67 -18.43
N VAL A 546 -8.16 16.09 -17.82
CA VAL A 546 -8.94 15.27 -16.89
C VAL A 546 -9.40 13.98 -17.55
N GLN A 547 -9.13 12.85 -16.91
CA GLN A 547 -9.44 11.50 -17.41
C GLN A 547 -10.68 10.91 -16.76
N ARG A 548 -11.23 9.85 -17.39
CA ARG A 548 -12.44 9.17 -16.90
C ARG A 548 -12.31 8.59 -15.49
N ASN A 549 -11.10 8.20 -15.07
CA ASN A 549 -10.86 7.66 -13.72
C ASN A 549 -10.39 8.73 -12.72
N ASP A 550 -10.44 10.02 -13.06
CA ASP A 550 -10.07 11.09 -12.13
C ASP A 550 -11.21 11.43 -11.16
N ARG A 551 -10.88 12.21 -10.12
CA ARG A 551 -11.86 12.87 -9.24
C ARG A 551 -11.69 14.38 -9.25
N ILE A 552 -12.80 15.09 -9.12
CA ILE A 552 -12.85 16.56 -9.02
C ILE A 552 -13.54 16.96 -7.72
N PHE A 553 -12.84 17.73 -6.89
CA PHE A 553 -13.40 18.35 -5.70
C PHE A 553 -13.56 19.86 -5.89
N VAL A 554 -14.75 20.39 -5.65
CA VAL A 554 -15.04 21.81 -5.81
C VAL A 554 -15.45 22.37 -4.47
N PHE A 555 -14.78 23.41 -4.00
CA PHE A 555 -15.12 24.12 -2.78
C PHE A 555 -15.35 25.60 -3.08
N PHE A 556 -16.48 26.14 -2.63
CA PHE A 556 -16.79 27.56 -2.70
C PHE A 556 -17.18 28.07 -1.32
N ALA A 557 -16.52 29.12 -0.83
CA ALA A 557 -16.94 29.89 0.33
C ALA A 557 -17.20 31.35 -0.08
N GLY A 558 -18.40 31.84 0.21
CA GLY A 558 -18.83 33.17 -0.22
C GLY A 558 -20.34 33.40 -0.07
N HIS A 559 -20.83 34.48 -0.66
CA HIS A 559 -22.27 34.76 -0.72
C HIS A 559 -22.98 33.84 -1.72
N GLY A 560 -24.18 33.43 -1.33
CA GLY A 560 -25.19 32.85 -2.22
C GLY A 560 -26.40 33.77 -2.29
N ALA A 561 -27.13 33.72 -3.40
CA ALA A 561 -28.36 34.48 -3.57
C ALA A 561 -29.46 33.58 -4.14
N THR A 562 -30.71 33.84 -3.75
CA THR A 562 -31.89 33.11 -4.22
C THR A 562 -32.82 34.06 -4.96
N ARG A 563 -33.36 33.61 -6.10
CA ARG A 563 -34.42 34.31 -6.82
C ARG A 563 -35.61 33.40 -7.06
N LYS A 564 -36.80 33.85 -6.68
CA LYS A 564 -38.04 33.14 -6.97
C LYS A 564 -38.44 33.32 -8.44
N LEU A 565 -38.61 32.22 -9.15
CA LEU A 565 -39.05 32.18 -10.54
C LEU A 565 -40.57 32.35 -10.63
N SER A 566 -41.07 32.71 -11.82
CA SER A 566 -42.51 32.81 -12.10
C SER A 566 -43.27 31.49 -11.89
N SER A 567 -42.57 30.35 -11.97
CA SER A 567 -43.10 29.03 -11.65
C SER A 567 -43.29 28.77 -10.15
N GLY A 568 -42.90 29.71 -9.29
CA GLY A 568 -42.90 29.56 -7.82
C GLY A 568 -41.69 28.78 -7.29
N ARG A 569 -40.82 28.26 -8.15
CA ARG A 569 -39.55 27.61 -7.80
C ARG A 569 -38.51 28.66 -7.45
N ASP A 570 -37.69 28.39 -6.44
CA ASP A 570 -36.50 29.19 -6.17
C ASP A 570 -35.34 28.78 -7.09
N LEU A 571 -34.45 29.72 -7.41
CA LEU A 571 -33.23 29.48 -8.17
C LEU A 571 -32.05 30.12 -7.44
N GLY A 572 -31.12 29.29 -6.99
CA GLY A 572 -29.89 29.70 -6.34
C GLY A 572 -28.82 30.20 -7.30
N TYR A 573 -27.97 31.08 -6.79
CA TYR A 573 -26.83 31.68 -7.46
C TYR A 573 -25.62 31.68 -6.53
N ILE A 574 -24.46 31.37 -7.08
CA ILE A 574 -23.16 31.65 -6.46
C ILE A 574 -22.79 33.09 -6.85
N VAL A 575 -22.34 33.90 -5.89
CA VAL A 575 -22.02 35.32 -6.09
C VAL A 575 -20.49 35.52 -6.25
N PRO A 576 -20.01 35.80 -7.48
CA PRO A 576 -18.62 36.22 -7.71
C PRO A 576 -18.31 37.60 -7.13
N VAL A 577 -17.03 37.93 -6.98
CA VAL A 577 -16.58 39.19 -6.38
C VAL A 577 -17.06 40.44 -7.14
N ASP A 578 -17.25 40.31 -8.46
CA ASP A 578 -17.65 41.35 -9.41
C ASP A 578 -19.17 41.45 -9.62
N SER A 579 -19.96 40.65 -8.90
CA SER A 579 -21.42 40.65 -9.02
C SER A 579 -22.07 41.84 -8.30
N ASP A 580 -23.08 42.44 -8.94
CA ASP A 580 -23.90 43.51 -8.34
C ASP A 580 -25.17 42.94 -7.67
N PRO A 581 -25.46 43.25 -6.39
CA PRO A 581 -26.69 42.83 -5.73
C PRO A 581 -27.98 43.26 -6.46
N ALA A 582 -27.96 44.35 -7.23
CA ALA A 582 -29.11 44.80 -8.00
C ALA A 582 -29.29 44.06 -9.34
N GLN A 583 -28.23 43.42 -9.86
CA GLN A 583 -28.21 42.76 -11.18
C GLN A 583 -27.68 41.31 -11.10
N PHE A 584 -27.68 40.70 -9.90
CA PHE A 584 -27.06 39.40 -9.67
C PHE A 584 -27.64 38.29 -10.56
N ALA A 585 -28.89 38.42 -11.00
CA ALA A 585 -29.48 37.46 -11.94
C ALA A 585 -28.73 37.36 -13.28
N THR A 586 -28.00 38.41 -13.67
CA THR A 586 -27.18 38.48 -14.89
C THR A 586 -25.72 38.15 -14.60
N ASP A 587 -25.17 38.73 -13.53
CA ASP A 587 -23.73 38.73 -13.28
C ASP A 587 -23.27 37.64 -12.29
N ALA A 588 -24.19 37.01 -11.56
CA ALA A 588 -23.88 35.85 -10.72
C ALA A 588 -23.94 34.55 -11.53
N ILE A 589 -23.48 33.44 -10.94
CA ILE A 589 -23.45 32.13 -11.59
C ILE A 589 -24.67 31.33 -11.11
N PRO A 590 -25.67 31.06 -11.97
CA PRO A 590 -26.85 30.30 -11.57
C PRO A 590 -26.47 28.85 -11.31
N MET A 591 -27.16 28.21 -10.37
CA MET A 591 -26.93 26.80 -10.06
C MET A 591 -27.24 25.83 -11.21
N THR A 592 -27.99 26.26 -12.22
CA THR A 592 -28.16 25.52 -13.49
C THR A 592 -26.85 25.42 -14.27
N GLU A 593 -25.99 26.43 -14.18
CA GLU A 593 -24.68 26.38 -14.82
C GLU A 593 -23.78 25.34 -14.14
N ILE A 594 -23.81 25.27 -12.80
CA ILE A 594 -23.07 24.26 -12.04
C ILE A 594 -23.55 22.84 -12.37
N GLN A 595 -24.85 22.65 -12.62
CA GLN A 595 -25.38 21.35 -13.08
C GLN A 595 -24.86 20.99 -14.46
N ASN A 596 -24.89 21.93 -15.41
CA ASN A 596 -24.37 21.72 -16.76
C ASN A 596 -22.88 21.38 -16.72
N ILE A 597 -22.11 22.10 -15.90
CA ILE A 597 -20.70 21.82 -15.66
C ILE A 597 -20.54 20.39 -15.12
N ALA A 598 -21.24 20.03 -14.05
CA ALA A 598 -21.17 18.70 -13.44
C ALA A 598 -21.48 17.58 -14.45
N GLU A 599 -22.49 17.76 -15.29
CA GLU A 599 -22.86 16.81 -16.34
C GLU A 599 -21.80 16.71 -17.44
N SER A 600 -21.13 17.81 -17.78
CA SER A 600 -20.07 17.82 -18.81
C SER A 600 -18.70 17.29 -18.35
N LEU A 601 -18.49 17.12 -17.04
CA LEU A 601 -17.20 16.66 -16.51
C LEU A 601 -16.90 15.22 -16.95
N THR A 602 -15.71 14.97 -17.47
CA THR A 602 -15.23 13.63 -17.84
C THR A 602 -14.89 12.75 -16.63
N ALA A 603 -14.55 13.35 -15.49
CA ALA A 603 -14.07 12.66 -14.29
C ALA A 603 -15.08 11.63 -13.76
N LYS A 604 -14.58 10.58 -13.08
CA LYS A 604 -15.43 9.54 -12.49
C LYS A 604 -16.36 10.13 -11.46
N HIS A 605 -15.80 10.88 -10.50
CA HIS A 605 -16.55 11.53 -9.45
C HIS A 605 -16.28 13.03 -9.42
N ALA A 606 -17.33 13.82 -9.22
CA ALA A 606 -17.26 15.23 -8.93
C ALA A 606 -18.08 15.54 -7.68
N PHE A 607 -17.46 16.20 -6.70
CA PHE A 607 -18.11 16.56 -5.45
C PHE A 607 -18.00 18.06 -5.21
N PHE A 608 -19.16 18.69 -5.07
CA PHE A 608 -19.33 20.13 -4.96
C PHE A 608 -19.72 20.49 -3.52
N VAL A 609 -18.84 21.17 -2.80
CA VAL A 609 -19.06 21.62 -1.42
C VAL A 609 -19.20 23.15 -1.43
N MET A 610 -20.35 23.63 -0.98
CA MET A 610 -20.75 25.04 -1.08
C MET A 610 -21.01 25.61 0.31
N ASP A 611 -20.05 26.36 0.83
CA ASP A 611 -20.21 27.20 2.01
C ASP A 611 -20.88 28.54 1.66
N ALA A 612 -22.11 28.43 1.15
CA ALA A 612 -22.96 29.51 0.69
C ALA A 612 -24.43 29.10 0.76
N CYS A 613 -25.32 30.09 0.70
CA CYS A 613 -26.78 29.89 0.66
C CYS A 613 -27.20 29.17 -0.62
N TYR A 614 -28.24 28.35 -0.55
CA TYR A 614 -28.64 27.52 -1.68
C TYR A 614 -30.16 27.27 -1.75
N SER A 615 -30.76 27.41 -2.94
CA SER A 615 -32.14 27.00 -3.25
C SER A 615 -32.32 26.39 -4.66
N GLY A 616 -33.13 25.34 -4.77
CA GLY A 616 -33.99 25.13 -5.95
C GLY A 616 -33.48 24.38 -7.19
N LEU A 617 -32.65 23.33 -7.04
CA LEU A 617 -32.35 22.38 -8.11
C LEU A 617 -33.52 21.44 -8.40
N GLY A 618 -33.65 20.96 -9.64
CA GLY A 618 -34.37 19.72 -9.92
C GLY A 618 -33.37 18.56 -9.91
N LEU A 619 -33.61 17.52 -9.12
CA LEU A 619 -32.72 16.36 -9.02
C LEU A 619 -33.31 15.11 -9.68
N THR A 620 -32.42 14.22 -10.11
CA THR A 620 -32.70 12.82 -10.40
C THR A 620 -32.68 12.03 -9.08
N ARG A 621 -33.64 11.11 -8.87
CA ARG A 621 -33.62 10.21 -7.71
C ARG A 621 -32.46 9.23 -7.87
N GLY A 622 -31.30 9.54 -7.29
CA GLY A 622 -30.24 8.57 -7.07
C GLY A 622 -30.68 7.58 -5.99
N ALA A 623 -31.17 6.41 -6.39
CA ALA A 623 -31.54 5.34 -5.46
C ALA A 623 -30.28 4.80 -4.77
N GLY A 624 -30.10 5.15 -3.49
CA GLY A 624 -29.11 4.52 -2.62
C GLY A 624 -29.47 3.06 -2.36
N SER A 625 -28.84 2.15 -3.09
CA SER A 625 -28.85 0.70 -2.80
C SER A 625 -27.77 0.39 -1.76
N SER A 626 -28.08 -0.51 -0.82
CA SER A 626 -27.30 -0.89 0.36
C SER A 626 -25.96 -1.61 0.11
N ASN A 627 -25.45 -1.63 -1.13
CA ASN A 627 -24.15 -2.21 -1.49
C ASN A 627 -23.13 -1.09 -1.74
N PHE A 628 -22.66 -0.50 -0.64
CA PHE A 628 -22.52 0.95 -0.57
C PHE A 628 -21.20 1.56 -1.06
N LEU A 629 -20.10 0.81 -1.22
CA LEU A 629 -18.79 1.42 -1.53
C LEU A 629 -18.09 0.86 -2.77
N ARG A 630 -18.11 -0.46 -2.99
CA ARG A 630 -17.42 -1.11 -4.12
C ARG A 630 -18.08 -0.89 -5.48
N ASP A 631 -19.42 -0.81 -5.51
CA ASP A 631 -20.17 -0.53 -6.73
C ASP A 631 -20.27 0.97 -6.99
N ASN A 632 -20.44 1.77 -5.93
CA ASN A 632 -20.52 3.23 -6.01
C ASN A 632 -19.16 3.85 -6.38
N ALA A 633 -18.03 3.27 -5.96
CA ALA A 633 -16.71 3.76 -6.36
C ALA A 633 -16.40 3.60 -7.86
N LYS A 634 -17.22 2.83 -8.61
CA LYS A 634 -17.07 2.54 -10.04
C LYS A 634 -18.04 3.32 -10.94
N ARG A 635 -19.17 3.77 -10.40
CA ARG A 635 -20.23 4.49 -11.14
C ARG A 635 -19.92 5.98 -11.21
N ILE A 636 -20.52 6.69 -12.18
CA ILE A 636 -20.35 8.14 -12.23
C ILE A 636 -21.06 8.80 -11.04
N GLY A 637 -20.30 9.61 -10.29
CA GLY A 637 -20.76 10.29 -9.08
C GLY A 637 -20.77 11.79 -9.31
N ARG A 638 -21.92 12.44 -9.17
CA ARG A 638 -22.04 13.90 -9.16
C ARG A 638 -22.82 14.28 -7.93
N GLN A 639 -22.17 14.83 -6.93
CA GLN A 639 -22.76 15.07 -5.61
C GLN A 639 -22.53 16.51 -5.17
N MET A 640 -23.42 17.02 -4.34
CA MET A 640 -23.33 18.35 -3.77
C MET A 640 -23.67 18.33 -2.28
N LEU A 641 -22.91 19.09 -1.50
CA LEU A 641 -23.15 19.39 -0.08
C LEU A 641 -23.15 20.92 0.10
N THR A 642 -24.21 21.50 0.64
CA THR A 642 -24.33 22.95 0.86
C THR A 642 -24.41 23.29 2.35
N ALA A 643 -23.98 24.49 2.73
CA ALA A 643 -23.99 24.93 4.12
C ALA A 643 -25.35 25.39 4.64
N GLY A 644 -26.26 25.87 3.80
CA GLY A 644 -27.58 26.34 4.23
C GLY A 644 -28.65 26.28 3.13
N GLY A 645 -29.92 26.42 3.55
CA GLY A 645 -31.08 26.49 2.67
C GLY A 645 -31.29 27.86 2.01
N GLY A 646 -32.44 28.04 1.35
CA GLY A 646 -32.69 29.09 0.34
C GLY A 646 -32.54 30.54 0.79
N ASP A 647 -32.58 30.83 2.08
CA ASP A 647 -32.50 32.19 2.63
C ASP A 647 -31.62 32.27 3.89
N GLN A 648 -30.76 31.27 4.11
CA GLN A 648 -29.94 31.18 5.32
C GLN A 648 -28.52 31.68 5.07
N LEU A 649 -28.16 32.79 5.71
CA LEU A 649 -26.79 33.29 5.71
C LEU A 649 -25.83 32.27 6.36
N VAL A 650 -24.61 32.21 5.82
CA VAL A 650 -23.53 31.40 6.39
C VAL A 650 -23.18 31.93 7.78
N ALA A 651 -23.04 31.03 8.76
CA ALA A 651 -22.63 31.38 10.10
C ALA A 651 -21.10 31.62 10.15
N ASP A 652 -20.69 32.85 9.82
CA ASP A 652 -19.31 33.34 9.74
C ASP A 652 -18.68 33.61 11.14
N GLY A 653 -18.86 32.68 12.07
CA GLY A 653 -18.47 32.82 13.48
C GLY A 653 -17.95 31.53 14.11
N GLY A 654 -17.43 30.62 13.30
CA GLY A 654 -16.87 29.36 13.77
C GLY A 654 -15.44 29.48 14.33
N PRO A 655 -14.91 28.41 14.94
CA PRO A 655 -13.65 28.47 15.66
C PRO A 655 -12.44 28.66 14.75
N ASN A 656 -11.39 29.28 15.29
CA ASN A 656 -10.11 29.52 14.61
C ASN A 656 -10.22 30.36 13.31
N GLY A 657 -11.30 31.12 13.17
CA GLY A 657 -11.57 31.95 12.00
C GLY A 657 -12.00 31.11 10.80
N HIS A 658 -12.91 30.16 11.03
CA HIS A 658 -13.59 29.39 10.00
C HIS A 658 -15.09 29.59 10.14
N SER A 659 -15.88 29.38 9.08
CA SER A 659 -17.32 29.22 9.27
C SER A 659 -17.64 27.97 10.10
N VAL A 660 -18.82 27.91 10.73
CA VAL A 660 -19.26 26.71 11.47
C VAL A 660 -19.32 25.48 10.55
N PHE A 661 -19.75 25.68 9.31
CA PHE A 661 -19.82 24.63 8.30
C PHE A 661 -18.44 24.14 7.90
N THR A 662 -17.52 25.04 7.52
CA THR A 662 -16.18 24.67 7.08
C THR A 662 -15.37 24.05 8.22
N TRP A 663 -15.51 24.56 9.45
CA TRP A 663 -14.91 23.92 10.62
C TRP A 663 -15.36 22.47 10.76
N THR A 664 -16.67 22.22 10.69
CA THR A 664 -17.25 20.89 10.82
C THR A 664 -16.81 19.98 9.66
N LEU A 665 -16.77 20.50 8.43
CA LEU A 665 -16.26 19.80 7.25
C LEU A 665 -14.82 19.33 7.45
N LEU A 666 -13.94 20.21 7.92
CA LEU A 666 -12.53 19.89 8.20
C LEU A 666 -12.40 18.83 9.30
N GLN A 667 -13.25 18.86 10.34
CA GLN A 667 -13.28 17.79 11.34
C GLN A 667 -13.71 16.45 10.74
N GLY A 668 -14.69 16.46 9.84
CA GLY A 668 -15.13 15.27 9.11
C GLY A 668 -14.00 14.68 8.27
N LEU A 669 -13.37 15.50 7.43
CA LEU A 669 -12.19 15.15 6.63
C LEU A 669 -10.98 14.74 7.47
N ALA A 670 -10.89 15.22 8.72
CA ALA A 670 -9.85 14.78 9.64
C ALA A 670 -10.01 13.31 10.10
N GLY A 671 -11.17 12.69 9.87
CA GLY A 671 -11.44 11.29 10.21
C GLY A 671 -12.76 11.09 10.94
N LYS A 672 -13.40 12.15 11.48
CA LYS A 672 -14.69 12.01 12.17
C LYS A 672 -15.84 11.58 11.27
N ALA A 673 -15.68 11.74 9.95
CA ALA A 673 -16.64 11.26 8.97
C ALA A 673 -16.38 9.83 8.47
N ASP A 674 -15.35 9.12 8.94
CA ASP A 674 -15.21 7.66 8.72
C ASP A 674 -16.18 6.92 9.66
N LEU A 675 -17.48 6.98 9.33
CA LEU A 675 -18.55 6.56 10.23
C LEU A 675 -18.64 5.04 10.38
N ASN A 676 -18.24 4.30 9.34
CA ASN A 676 -18.22 2.84 9.34
C ASN A 676 -16.85 2.28 9.77
N GLY A 677 -15.85 3.13 9.91
CA GLY A 677 -14.52 2.69 10.21
C GLY A 677 -14.02 1.77 9.11
N ASP A 678 -13.89 2.20 7.86
CA ASP A 678 -13.14 1.47 6.84
C ASP A 678 -11.89 2.20 6.33
N GLY A 679 -11.61 3.40 6.88
CA GLY A 679 -10.48 4.23 6.49
C GLY A 679 -10.75 5.06 5.24
N LEU A 680 -11.99 5.03 4.73
CA LEU A 680 -12.46 5.88 3.66
C LEU A 680 -13.47 6.88 4.24
N ILE A 681 -13.58 8.03 3.60
CA ILE A 681 -14.66 8.98 3.86
C ILE A 681 -15.36 9.22 2.54
N THR A 682 -16.59 8.75 2.44
CA THR A 682 -17.44 9.08 1.27
C THR A 682 -18.08 10.45 1.39
N ALA A 683 -18.52 11.03 0.27
CA ALA A 683 -19.34 12.24 0.32
C ALA A 683 -20.65 11.98 1.10
N THR A 684 -21.20 10.77 1.03
CA THR A 684 -22.39 10.41 1.81
C THR A 684 -22.11 10.36 3.32
N GLU A 685 -21.01 9.77 3.75
CA GLU A 685 -20.64 9.76 5.18
C GLU A 685 -20.25 11.15 5.67
N LEU A 686 -19.55 11.92 4.84
CA LEU A 686 -19.23 13.31 5.14
C LEU A 686 -20.49 14.15 5.31
N ALA A 687 -21.49 13.98 4.45
CA ALA A 687 -22.79 14.64 4.61
C ALA A 687 -23.54 14.16 5.86
N ALA A 688 -23.55 12.85 6.13
CA ALA A 688 -24.17 12.27 7.32
C ALA A 688 -23.52 12.75 8.63
N TYR A 689 -22.24 13.10 8.60
CA TYR A 689 -21.54 13.75 9.71
C TYR A 689 -21.82 15.26 9.76
N VAL A 690 -21.57 16.00 8.68
CA VAL A 690 -21.60 17.47 8.65
C VAL A 690 -23.01 18.03 8.86
N ALA A 691 -24.02 17.49 8.18
CA ALA A 691 -25.37 18.07 8.18
C ALA A 691 -26.03 18.11 9.57
N PRO A 692 -26.14 17.00 10.32
CA PRO A 692 -26.73 17.03 11.66
C PRO A 692 -25.85 17.78 12.66
N ALA A 693 -24.53 17.72 12.50
CA ALA A 693 -23.56 18.41 13.34
C ALA A 693 -23.77 19.93 13.26
N VAL A 694 -23.72 20.51 12.06
CA VAL A 694 -23.94 21.95 11.84
C VAL A 694 -25.34 22.38 12.28
N SER A 695 -26.39 21.64 11.91
CA SER A 695 -27.78 21.96 12.29
C SER A 695 -28.03 21.94 13.80
N SER A 696 -27.15 21.30 14.58
CA SER A 696 -27.28 21.24 16.05
C SER A 696 -26.67 22.46 16.77
N VAL A 697 -25.81 23.21 16.09
CA VAL A 697 -25.04 24.32 16.67
C VAL A 697 -25.26 25.66 15.97
N SER A 698 -25.90 25.67 14.80
CA SER A 698 -26.30 26.87 14.08
C SER A 698 -27.72 26.73 13.49
N ASN A 699 -28.28 27.84 13.00
CA ASN A 699 -29.57 27.85 12.29
C ASN A 699 -29.46 27.37 10.84
N GLN A 700 -28.27 26.95 10.42
CA GLN A 700 -28.04 26.47 9.07
C GLN A 700 -28.62 25.05 8.92
N THR A 701 -29.18 24.78 7.75
CA THR A 701 -29.68 23.45 7.38
C THR A 701 -28.92 22.95 6.15
N PRO A 702 -27.75 22.31 6.33
CA PRO A 702 -27.01 21.75 5.21
C PRO A 702 -27.85 20.77 4.40
N ALA A 703 -27.69 20.82 3.08
CA ALA A 703 -28.39 19.95 2.15
C ALA A 703 -27.40 19.08 1.35
N PHE A 704 -27.79 17.85 1.06
CA PHE A 704 -26.98 16.90 0.30
C PHE A 704 -27.80 16.22 -0.80
N GLY A 705 -27.21 16.00 -1.97
CA GLY A 705 -27.88 15.26 -3.04
C GLY A 705 -27.02 15.05 -4.29
N SER A 706 -27.56 14.30 -5.24
CA SER A 706 -26.89 13.97 -6.51
C SER A 706 -27.29 14.93 -7.63
N LEU A 707 -26.33 15.49 -8.36
CA LEU A 707 -26.56 16.35 -9.52
C LEU A 707 -26.84 15.55 -10.80
N PRO A 708 -27.36 16.18 -11.88
CA PRO A 708 -27.47 15.57 -13.21
C PRO A 708 -26.15 14.93 -13.67
N GLY A 709 -26.26 13.82 -14.42
CA GLY A 709 -25.11 13.01 -14.84
C GLY A 709 -24.60 12.02 -13.80
N SER A 710 -25.17 11.96 -12.58
CA SER A 710 -24.83 10.91 -11.61
C SER A 710 -25.54 9.59 -11.91
N GLU A 711 -24.80 8.49 -11.81
CA GLU A 711 -25.25 7.10 -11.93
C GLU A 711 -25.30 6.40 -10.56
N GLY A 712 -25.31 7.17 -9.47
CA GLY A 712 -25.24 6.63 -8.10
C GLY A 712 -23.83 6.29 -7.62
N GLY A 713 -22.80 6.85 -8.26
CA GLY A 713 -21.43 6.82 -7.72
C GLY A 713 -21.26 7.75 -6.52
N ASP A 714 -20.23 7.48 -5.70
CA ASP A 714 -19.95 8.23 -4.47
C ASP A 714 -18.50 8.71 -4.46
N PHE A 715 -18.29 9.99 -4.20
CA PHE A 715 -16.95 10.56 -4.07
C PHE A 715 -16.29 10.01 -2.81
N VAL A 716 -14.99 9.69 -2.90
CA VAL A 716 -14.25 9.01 -1.82
C VAL A 716 -12.95 9.75 -1.51
N PHE A 717 -12.70 9.99 -0.23
CA PHE A 717 -11.42 10.34 0.34
C PHE A 717 -10.82 9.10 1.02
N GLU A 718 -9.51 8.92 0.88
CA GLU A 718 -8.79 7.84 1.54
C GLU A 718 -7.98 8.46 2.68
N LEU A 719 -8.23 8.04 3.92
CA LEU A 719 -7.46 8.53 5.04
C LEU A 719 -6.04 7.96 4.93
N PRO A 720 -5.00 8.80 4.85
CA PRO A 720 -3.64 8.30 4.87
C PRO A 720 -3.40 7.62 6.22
N ALA A 721 -2.56 6.58 6.25
CA ALA A 721 -1.99 6.11 7.50
C ALA A 721 -1.14 7.27 8.06
N GLU A 722 -1.71 8.05 8.99
CA GLU A 722 -1.10 9.30 9.40
C GLU A 722 0.29 9.06 9.97
N THR A 723 1.25 9.82 9.46
CA THR A 723 2.61 9.94 10.01
C THR A 723 2.74 11.13 10.96
N GLU A 724 1.64 11.87 11.19
CA GLU A 724 1.61 13.02 12.09
C GLU A 724 1.97 12.57 13.51
N PHE A 725 3.02 13.18 14.06
CA PHE A 725 3.48 12.92 15.41
C PHE A 725 3.33 14.18 16.26
N LEU A 726 3.08 13.96 17.54
CA LEU A 726 3.04 15.04 18.51
C LEU A 726 4.43 15.65 18.70
N SER A 727 4.46 16.98 18.63
CA SER A 727 5.67 17.79 18.82
C SER A 727 5.35 19.02 19.68
N PRO A 728 6.37 19.75 20.16
CA PRO A 728 6.15 21.00 20.89
C PRO A 728 5.37 22.05 20.09
N ASN A 729 5.40 21.97 18.75
CA ASN A 729 4.71 22.86 17.83
C ASN A 729 3.31 22.38 17.45
N THR A 730 2.87 21.20 17.90
CA THR A 730 1.51 20.72 17.64
C THR A 730 0.51 21.67 18.31
N MET A 731 -0.17 22.46 17.49
CA MET A 731 -1.14 23.45 17.95
C MET A 731 -2.30 22.78 18.68
N GLN A 732 -2.62 23.34 19.86
CA GLN A 732 -3.80 22.98 20.61
C GLN A 732 -4.99 23.80 20.09
N LEU A 733 -6.17 23.20 20.13
CA LEU A 733 -7.42 23.88 19.81
C LEU A 733 -7.71 24.99 20.83
N SER A 734 -8.32 26.07 20.33
CA SER A 734 -8.87 27.14 21.16
C SER A 734 -10.03 26.64 22.01
N THR A 735 -10.34 27.33 23.11
CA THR A 735 -11.46 26.97 23.99
C THR A 735 -12.79 26.95 23.23
N GLU A 736 -12.98 27.86 22.28
CA GLU A 736 -14.15 27.92 21.41
C GLU A 736 -14.24 26.69 20.49
N ALA A 737 -13.11 26.26 19.91
CA ALA A 737 -13.03 25.06 19.10
C ALA A 737 -13.34 23.79 19.90
N ILE A 738 -12.80 23.68 21.12
CA ILE A 738 -13.06 22.55 22.02
C ILE A 738 -14.55 22.51 22.41
N ALA A 739 -15.12 23.67 22.76
CA ALA A 739 -16.54 23.78 23.13
C ALA A 739 -17.45 23.41 21.96
N LEU A 740 -17.12 23.83 20.73
CA LEU A 740 -17.88 23.45 19.54
C LEU A 740 -17.74 21.95 19.26
N ASN A 741 -16.52 21.41 19.24
CA ASN A 741 -16.30 19.97 19.04
C ASN A 741 -17.06 19.13 20.07
N SER A 742 -17.09 19.55 21.33
CA SER A 742 -17.85 18.86 22.39
C SER A 742 -19.36 18.85 22.12
N LYS A 743 -19.91 19.94 21.55
CA LYS A 743 -21.32 20.00 21.13
C LYS A 743 -21.60 19.14 19.91
N LEU A 744 -20.68 19.13 18.94
CA LEU A 744 -20.79 18.30 17.74
C LEU A 744 -20.73 16.80 18.08
N ASP A 745 -19.86 16.41 19.02
CA ASP A 745 -19.65 15.01 19.44
C ASP A 745 -20.76 14.49 20.37
N ALA A 746 -21.63 15.36 20.90
CA ALA A 746 -22.70 15.00 21.84
C ALA A 746 -23.84 14.16 21.22
N LYS A 747 -23.90 14.03 19.89
CA LYS A 747 -24.83 13.13 19.19
C LYS A 747 -24.04 12.00 18.52
N PRO A 748 -24.24 10.73 18.92
CA PRO A 748 -23.56 9.61 18.28
C PRO A 748 -24.01 9.48 16.81
N ALA A 749 -23.12 8.94 15.97
CA ALA A 749 -23.43 8.59 14.59
C ALA A 749 -24.61 7.61 14.56
N ALA A 750 -25.76 8.08 14.09
CA ALA A 750 -26.95 7.25 13.95
C ALA A 750 -26.83 6.40 12.67
N ALA A 751 -27.29 5.15 12.70
CA ALA A 751 -27.33 4.25 11.54
C ALA A 751 -28.09 4.83 10.33
N SER A 752 -28.90 5.86 10.56
CA SER A 752 -29.45 6.69 9.50
C SER A 752 -29.67 8.12 10.01
N VAL A 753 -29.39 9.09 9.15
CA VAL A 753 -29.56 10.52 9.42
C VAL A 753 -30.53 11.11 8.39
N THR A 754 -31.52 11.87 8.84
CA THR A 754 -32.37 12.66 7.95
C THR A 754 -31.69 13.99 7.68
N VAL A 755 -31.42 14.28 6.42
CA VAL A 755 -30.85 15.55 5.95
C VAL A 755 -31.80 16.22 4.96
N LYS A 756 -31.57 17.50 4.67
CA LYS A 756 -32.30 18.17 3.60
C LYS A 756 -31.75 17.72 2.23
N ASP A 757 -32.65 17.50 1.28
CA ASP A 757 -32.26 17.34 -0.13
C ASP A 757 -32.03 18.72 -0.78
N LEU A 758 -31.55 18.74 -2.02
CA LEU A 758 -31.31 20.00 -2.74
C LEU A 758 -32.61 20.72 -3.20
N GLN A 759 -33.80 20.18 -2.92
CA GLN A 759 -35.10 20.86 -3.08
C GLN A 759 -35.62 21.45 -1.76
N GLY A 760 -34.98 21.17 -0.63
CA GLY A 760 -35.49 21.49 0.71
C GLY A 760 -36.45 20.45 1.30
N GLY A 761 -36.68 19.34 0.59
CA GLY A 761 -37.32 18.13 1.11
C GLY A 761 -36.43 17.37 2.10
N GLU A 762 -36.93 16.27 2.64
CA GLU A 762 -36.18 15.41 3.55
C GLU A 762 -35.71 14.13 2.86
N GLN A 763 -34.43 13.83 3.01
CA GLN A 763 -33.81 12.60 2.54
C GLN A 763 -33.18 11.85 3.70
N LYS A 764 -33.47 10.56 3.79
CA LYS A 764 -32.82 9.66 4.74
C LYS A 764 -31.51 9.15 4.13
N ILE A 765 -30.38 9.51 4.73
CA ILE A 765 -29.08 8.89 4.47
C ILE A 765 -28.94 7.70 5.41
N VAL A 766 -28.63 6.53 4.85
CA VAL A 766 -28.24 5.34 5.62
C VAL A 766 -26.72 5.30 5.65
N THR A 767 -26.11 5.33 6.83
CA THR A 767 -24.65 5.23 6.96
C THR A 767 -24.24 3.77 6.75
N PRO A 768 -23.08 3.50 6.13
CA PRO A 768 -22.63 2.13 5.95
C PRO A 768 -22.46 1.43 7.30
N SER A 769 -22.75 0.12 7.36
CA SER A 769 -22.51 -0.67 8.56
C SER A 769 -21.02 -0.77 8.85
N ALA A 770 -20.66 -0.74 10.14
CA ALA A 770 -19.28 -0.84 10.58
C ALA A 770 -18.60 -2.08 9.98
N VAL A 771 -17.43 -1.87 9.41
CA VAL A 771 -16.63 -2.91 8.76
C VAL A 771 -15.68 -3.53 9.80
N PRO A 772 -15.49 -4.86 9.84
CA PRO A 772 -14.46 -5.44 10.69
C PRO A 772 -13.11 -5.03 10.18
N THR A 773 -12.38 -4.30 11.00
CA THR A 773 -11.07 -3.78 10.61
C THR A 773 -9.94 -4.57 11.20
N SER A 774 -8.86 -4.71 10.42
CA SER A 774 -7.63 -5.33 10.91
C SER A 774 -7.13 -4.64 12.17
N ALA A 775 -6.41 -5.38 13.02
CA ALA A 775 -5.79 -4.82 14.22
C ALA A 775 -4.90 -3.61 13.91
N ARG A 776 -4.23 -3.60 12.75
CA ARG A 776 -3.42 -2.47 12.27
C ARG A 776 -4.27 -1.22 11.99
N GLN A 777 -5.42 -1.37 11.35
CA GLN A 777 -6.31 -0.24 11.06
C GLN A 777 -6.98 0.27 12.33
N LEU A 778 -7.42 -0.63 13.20
CA LEU A 778 -7.92 -0.26 14.52
C LEU A 778 -6.85 0.51 15.31
N ALA A 779 -5.59 0.05 15.26
CA ALA A 779 -4.48 0.73 15.90
C ALA A 779 -4.24 2.14 15.33
N GLN A 780 -4.27 2.28 14.00
CA GLN A 780 -4.15 3.59 13.34
C GLN A 780 -5.29 4.53 13.77
N ARG A 781 -6.54 4.06 13.77
CA ARG A 781 -7.68 4.87 14.22
C ARG A 781 -7.57 5.31 15.66
N ALA A 782 -7.16 4.41 16.55
CA ALA A 782 -6.92 4.75 17.94
C ALA A 782 -5.80 5.79 18.07
N ASN A 783 -4.74 5.70 17.26
CA ASN A 783 -3.71 6.75 17.20
C ASN A 783 -4.28 8.10 16.73
N ASP A 784 -5.04 8.12 15.64
CA ASP A 784 -5.57 9.37 15.05
C ASP A 784 -6.60 10.02 15.99
N ARG A 785 -7.43 9.22 16.65
CA ARG A 785 -8.33 9.69 17.71
C ARG A 785 -7.55 10.25 18.89
N GLY A 786 -6.46 9.58 19.30
CA GLY A 786 -5.56 10.08 20.34
C GLY A 786 -4.96 11.44 20.00
N LEU A 787 -4.53 11.64 18.75
CA LEU A 787 -4.01 12.90 18.24
C LEU A 787 -5.05 14.02 18.30
N GLN A 788 -6.29 13.74 17.91
CA GLN A 788 -7.39 14.70 18.00
C GLN A 788 -7.68 15.09 19.46
N LEU A 789 -7.83 14.11 20.35
CA LEU A 789 -8.08 14.36 21.78
C LEU A 789 -6.94 15.14 22.42
N TYR A 790 -5.70 14.88 21.98
CA TYR A 790 -4.54 15.65 22.41
C TYR A 790 -4.64 17.11 21.94
N LYS A 791 -5.03 17.38 20.69
CA LYS A 791 -5.27 18.75 20.19
C LYS A 791 -6.38 19.44 20.98
N GLU A 792 -7.36 18.71 21.49
CA GLU A 792 -8.46 19.18 22.35
C GLU A 792 -8.08 19.36 23.83
N LYS A 793 -6.81 19.20 24.21
CA LYS A 793 -6.34 19.20 25.62
C LYS A 793 -6.92 18.09 26.49
N GLN A 794 -7.55 17.07 25.89
CA GLN A 794 -8.13 15.92 26.59
C GLN A 794 -7.06 14.83 26.81
N TYR A 795 -6.02 15.17 27.56
CA TYR A 795 -4.82 14.32 27.67
C TYR A 795 -5.08 12.91 28.22
N ALA A 796 -6.00 12.76 29.18
CA ALA A 796 -6.35 11.45 29.73
C ALA A 796 -7.06 10.55 28.69
N GLN A 797 -7.90 11.12 27.83
CA GLN A 797 -8.57 10.37 26.77
C GLN A 797 -7.60 10.07 25.63
N ALA A 798 -6.71 11.02 25.30
CA ALA A 798 -5.63 10.80 24.34
C ALA A 798 -4.71 9.65 24.77
N GLU A 799 -4.32 9.61 26.05
CA GLU A 799 -3.55 8.53 26.66
C GLU A 799 -4.24 7.17 26.48
N ALA A 800 -5.54 7.09 26.77
CA ALA A 800 -6.32 5.86 26.61
C ALA A 800 -6.34 5.36 25.15
N GLN A 801 -6.49 6.28 24.18
CA GLN A 801 -6.54 5.93 22.76
C GLN A 801 -5.17 5.51 22.22
N PHE A 802 -4.09 6.20 22.56
CA PHE A 802 -2.74 5.74 22.18
C PHE A 802 -2.38 4.40 22.85
N THR A 803 -2.83 4.16 24.07
CA THR A 803 -2.66 2.87 24.74
C THR A 803 -3.42 1.77 24.02
N GLU A 804 -4.65 2.03 23.58
CA GLU A 804 -5.43 1.09 22.78
C GLU A 804 -4.75 0.78 21.44
N ALA A 805 -4.19 1.80 20.77
CA ALA A 805 -3.40 1.61 19.56
C ALA A 805 -2.24 0.63 19.78
N LEU A 806 -1.54 0.73 20.91
CA LEU A 806 -0.41 -0.14 21.25
C LEU A 806 -0.82 -1.54 21.72
N LYS A 807 -2.02 -1.72 22.29
CA LYS A 807 -2.56 -3.07 22.55
C LYS A 807 -2.85 -3.81 21.26
N LEU A 808 -3.45 -3.11 20.30
CA LEU A 808 -3.81 -3.64 18.99
C LEU A 808 -2.57 -3.88 18.12
N ARG A 809 -1.57 -3.00 18.26
CA ARG A 809 -0.30 -3.08 17.54
C ARG A 809 0.88 -2.73 18.45
N PRO A 810 1.50 -3.72 19.12
CA PRO A 810 2.60 -3.48 20.07
C PRO A 810 3.87 -2.89 19.45
N ASP A 811 4.09 -3.03 18.15
CA ASP A 811 5.24 -2.49 17.40
C ASP A 811 4.98 -1.08 16.82
N PHE A 812 3.89 -0.41 17.23
CA PHE A 812 3.49 0.88 16.63
C PHE A 812 4.28 2.08 17.19
N ALA A 813 5.51 2.25 16.72
CA ALA A 813 6.44 3.29 17.18
C ALA A 813 5.86 4.72 17.18
N LEU A 814 5.02 5.05 16.20
CA LEU A 814 4.35 6.36 16.15
C LEU A 814 3.41 6.57 17.34
N ALA A 815 2.54 5.60 17.64
CA ALA A 815 1.64 5.67 18.78
C ALA A 815 2.41 5.69 20.12
N ALA A 816 3.52 4.93 20.22
CA ALA A 816 4.42 4.98 21.37
C ALA A 816 5.05 6.36 21.57
N ASN A 817 5.52 7.00 20.48
CA ASN A 817 6.03 8.37 20.52
C ASN A 817 4.94 9.35 20.97
N ASN A 818 3.74 9.25 20.40
CA ASN A 818 2.63 10.13 20.74
C ASN A 818 2.22 9.97 22.21
N LEU A 819 2.14 8.74 22.71
CA LEU A 819 1.87 8.46 24.12
C LEU A 819 2.95 9.05 25.04
N GLY A 820 4.23 8.88 24.70
CA GLY A 820 5.34 9.52 25.43
C GLY A 820 5.21 11.04 25.47
N PHE A 821 4.74 11.64 24.38
CA PHE A 821 4.51 13.08 24.30
C PHE A 821 3.33 13.55 25.16
N VAL A 822 2.26 12.75 25.27
CA VAL A 822 1.16 13.02 26.22
C VAL A 822 1.69 13.06 27.65
N PHE A 823 2.50 12.07 28.05
CA PHE A 823 3.14 12.07 29.37
C PHE A 823 4.07 13.28 29.59
N TYR A 824 4.84 13.65 28.56
CA TYR A 824 5.70 14.84 28.62
C TYR A 824 4.90 16.11 28.91
N LYS A 825 3.73 16.26 28.27
CA LYS A 825 2.83 17.41 28.45
C LYS A 825 2.09 17.40 29.78
N GLN A 826 1.87 16.23 30.36
CA GLN A 826 1.42 16.06 31.75
C GLN A 826 2.54 16.25 32.78
N GLU A 827 3.75 16.67 32.36
CA GLU A 827 4.95 16.85 33.19
C GLU A 827 5.46 15.56 33.86
N LYS A 828 5.00 14.39 33.40
CA LYS A 828 5.44 13.06 33.82
C LYS A 828 6.67 12.65 33.01
N TYR A 829 7.78 13.36 33.23
CA TYR A 829 8.96 13.29 32.36
C TYR A 829 9.67 11.93 32.38
N ARG A 830 9.63 11.20 33.50
CA ARG A 830 10.23 9.86 33.60
C ARG A 830 9.43 8.83 32.82
N GLU A 831 8.12 8.88 32.88
CA GLU A 831 7.19 8.05 32.10
C GLU A 831 7.30 8.39 30.61
N ALA A 832 7.38 9.68 30.27
CA ALA A 832 7.62 10.13 28.91
C ALA A 832 8.92 9.54 28.34
N ALA A 833 10.03 9.63 29.09
CA ALA A 833 11.31 9.05 28.71
C ALA A 833 11.21 7.54 28.46
N ARG A 834 10.51 6.77 29.33
CA ARG A 834 10.30 5.33 29.11
C ARG A 834 9.58 5.01 27.80
N TRP A 835 8.55 5.80 27.46
CA TRP A 835 7.83 5.62 26.20
C TRP A 835 8.69 6.00 24.99
N PHE A 836 9.47 7.09 25.06
CA PHE A 836 10.41 7.43 23.99
C PHE A 836 11.55 6.40 23.86
N GLU A 837 12.04 5.83 24.97
CA GLU A 837 12.99 4.70 24.97
C GLU A 837 12.39 3.48 24.27
N ASN A 838 11.10 3.19 24.50
CA ASN A 838 10.40 2.12 23.78
C ASN A 838 10.24 2.46 22.29
N THR A 839 9.92 3.71 21.94
CA THR A 839 9.85 4.16 20.55
C THR A 839 11.16 3.93 19.80
N VAL A 840 12.31 4.32 20.37
CA VAL A 840 13.61 4.12 19.69
C VAL A 840 14.05 2.66 19.66
N LYS A 841 13.49 1.79 20.51
CA LYS A 841 13.65 0.32 20.38
C LYS A 841 12.79 -0.25 19.26
N MET A 842 11.59 0.29 19.05
CA MET A 842 10.69 -0.12 17.97
C MET A 842 11.15 0.39 16.60
N ASP A 843 11.62 1.63 16.55
CA ASP A 843 12.05 2.34 15.34
C ASP A 843 13.32 3.16 15.64
N PRO A 844 14.52 2.53 15.56
CA PRO A 844 15.79 3.17 15.90
C PRO A 844 16.20 4.31 14.97
N SER A 845 15.62 4.41 13.75
CA SER A 845 15.95 5.47 12.79
C SER A 845 15.10 6.74 12.98
N ARG A 846 14.09 6.70 13.85
CA ARG A 846 13.19 7.83 14.15
C ARG A 846 13.89 8.95 14.91
N ALA A 847 14.57 9.83 14.18
CA ALA A 847 15.30 10.96 14.75
C ALA A 847 14.48 11.75 15.79
N ILE A 848 13.21 12.06 15.49
CA ILE A 848 12.37 12.84 16.41
C ILE A 848 12.18 12.18 17.78
N ALA A 849 12.18 10.84 17.85
CA ALA A 849 12.06 10.14 19.12
C ALA A 849 13.27 10.41 20.03
N TYR A 850 14.47 10.57 19.46
CA TYR A 850 15.66 10.98 20.21
C TYR A 850 15.61 12.45 20.67
N LEU A 851 15.05 13.35 19.87
CA LEU A 851 14.79 14.73 20.31
C LEU A 851 13.86 14.75 21.53
N ASN A 852 12.74 14.04 21.42
CA ASN A 852 11.74 13.93 22.48
C ASN A 852 12.31 13.24 23.73
N LEU A 853 13.10 12.18 23.56
CA LEU A 853 13.82 11.48 24.63
C LEU A 853 14.81 12.41 25.34
N GLY A 854 15.59 13.19 24.59
CA GLY A 854 16.51 14.18 25.15
C GLY A 854 15.79 15.25 25.95
N ASP A 855 14.69 15.79 25.42
CA ASP A 855 13.84 16.76 26.12
C ASP A 855 13.23 16.17 27.41
N ALA A 856 12.78 14.92 27.38
CA ALA A 856 12.24 14.23 28.55
C ALA A 856 13.30 14.00 29.63
N HIS A 857 14.49 13.50 29.27
CA HIS A 857 15.59 13.33 30.22
C HIS A 857 16.09 14.64 30.81
N ALA A 858 16.20 15.70 29.99
CA ALA A 858 16.61 17.02 30.47
C ALA A 858 15.66 17.54 31.55
N ARG A 859 14.34 17.38 31.34
CA ARG A 859 13.31 17.76 32.31
C ARG A 859 13.25 16.83 33.53
N ALA A 860 13.59 15.56 33.35
CA ALA A 860 13.67 14.57 34.44
C ALA A 860 14.92 14.71 35.32
N GLY A 861 15.88 15.58 34.94
CA GLY A 861 17.14 15.81 35.65
C GLY A 861 18.31 14.91 35.20
N ASP A 862 18.12 14.11 34.15
CA ASP A 862 19.12 13.14 33.67
C ASP A 862 20.00 13.73 32.56
N ALA A 863 20.83 14.72 32.90
CA ALA A 863 21.62 15.49 31.92
C ALA A 863 22.52 14.62 31.01
N ALA A 864 23.11 13.54 31.55
CA ALA A 864 23.96 12.62 30.77
C ALA A 864 23.17 11.88 29.68
N LYS A 865 21.98 11.34 30.02
CA LYS A 865 21.10 10.67 29.06
C LYS A 865 20.53 11.64 28.04
N ALA A 866 20.20 12.86 28.49
CA ALA A 866 19.72 13.91 27.60
C ALA A 866 20.76 14.31 26.55
N ARG A 867 22.03 14.51 26.94
CA ARG A 867 23.12 14.77 26.00
C ARG A 867 23.29 13.63 24.99
N ALA A 868 23.27 12.37 25.45
CA ALA A 868 23.39 11.22 24.57
C ALA A 868 22.26 11.18 23.51
N ALA A 869 21.01 11.37 23.93
CA ALA A 869 19.87 11.39 23.01
C ALA A 869 19.93 12.57 22.02
N TYR A 870 20.29 13.78 22.48
CA TYR A 870 20.48 14.93 21.58
C TYR A 870 21.62 14.72 20.58
N GLN A 871 22.71 14.07 20.99
CA GLN A 871 23.79 13.73 20.09
C GLN A 871 23.31 12.79 18.97
N THR A 872 22.61 11.70 19.32
CA THR A 872 22.04 10.78 18.32
C THR A 872 21.06 11.50 17.39
N TYR A 873 20.21 12.39 17.91
CA TYR A 873 19.33 13.22 17.08
C TYR A 873 20.10 14.07 16.06
N LEU A 874 21.15 14.78 16.50
CA LEU A 874 21.97 15.64 15.65
C LEU A 874 22.73 14.86 14.59
N GLU A 875 23.08 13.61 14.86
CA GLU A 875 23.73 12.71 13.90
C GLU A 875 22.74 12.11 12.89
N LEU A 876 21.50 11.83 13.31
CA LEU A 876 20.45 11.33 12.42
C LEU A 876 19.82 12.41 11.55
N ALA A 877 19.75 13.64 12.05
CA ALA A 877 19.11 14.78 11.38
C ALA A 877 19.97 16.07 11.43
N PRO A 878 21.20 16.06 10.89
CA PRO A 878 22.16 17.16 11.04
C PRO A 878 21.73 18.48 10.40
N THR A 879 20.87 18.40 9.37
CA THR A 879 20.35 19.54 8.58
C THR A 879 18.94 19.96 9.01
N SER A 880 18.37 19.35 10.05
CA SER A 880 17.02 19.71 10.51
C SER A 880 16.94 21.16 10.98
N ALA A 881 15.81 21.83 10.72
CA ALA A 881 15.55 23.19 11.19
C ALA A 881 15.65 23.32 12.73
N THR A 882 15.41 22.24 13.47
CA THR A 882 15.53 22.20 14.94
C THR A 882 16.94 21.88 15.43
N ALA A 883 17.88 21.47 14.57
CA ALA A 883 19.24 21.11 14.96
C ALA A 883 20.02 22.24 15.68
N PRO A 884 19.97 23.52 15.25
CA PRO A 884 20.63 24.60 15.99
C PRO A 884 20.12 24.75 17.43
N ALA A 885 18.80 24.64 17.63
CA ALA A 885 18.20 24.72 18.95
C ALA A 885 18.61 23.54 19.84
N VAL A 886 18.74 22.33 19.27
CA VAL A 886 19.19 21.15 20.01
C VAL A 886 20.65 21.24 20.44
N ARG A 887 21.53 21.79 19.59
CA ARG A 887 22.93 22.08 19.99
C ARG A 887 22.98 23.01 21.20
N GLN A 888 22.20 24.08 21.19
CA GLN A 888 22.11 25.00 22.34
C GLN A 888 21.53 24.34 23.60
N LYS A 889 20.54 23.44 23.47
CA LYS A 889 20.03 22.66 24.62
C LYS A 889 21.13 21.77 25.20
N MET A 890 21.90 21.10 24.34
CA MET A 890 22.98 20.19 24.72
C MET A 890 24.15 20.91 25.41
N GLU A 891 24.47 22.14 24.99
CA GLU A 891 25.49 23.01 25.63
C GLU A 891 25.08 23.51 27.03
N LYS A 892 23.78 23.59 27.30
CA LYS A 892 23.23 24.09 28.58
C LYS A 892 23.04 23.01 29.64
N LEU A 893 22.95 21.74 29.22
CA LEU A 893 23.05 20.58 30.10
C LEU A 893 24.47 20.45 30.59
#